data_AF-A0A0D0A5A2-F1
#
_entry.id   AF-A0A0D0A5A2-F1
#
_cell.length_a   1.000
_cell.length_b   1.000
_cell.length_c   1.000
_cell.angle_alpha   90.00
_cell.angle_beta   90.00
_cell.angle_gamma   90.00
#
_symmetry.space_group_name_H-M   'P 1'
#
loop_
_entity.id
_entity.type
_entity.pdbx_description
1 polymer ?
#
loop_
_entity_poly.entity_id
_entity_poly.type
_entity_poly.pdbx_seq_one_letter_code
_entity_poly.pdbx_strand_id
1 'polypeptide(L)'
;MQWIWSQAAYSFRCHTSHAALSARGLTSCVCLPSKVVRPSRPHSPLHRSFSLSCKYLSPSQAHLLPRSHNDTQEVGDPASPLSPATASEISLAAARAVRMSCANGTIADASFIVNSLRRSNLPLQPSTDEGGGLLMPKLKYEPIDFGQPVSPALSAHCLLHHFIRQRMTLKARHLAEQLMQDGTRIRASTLHAVIQCQTEWANDGKFLQALRPSQRDPMRIKPKQVEDQGTRHALKLLLHARQHRQRCYESTYQFIINICLVQGEIIVASLLFVLLVKDWEMKRAANQIREQERARTQALPVTRHKLGSLHGSPPSKRMLKMILSKAQNEIILDPVKESNRPRREAALQALCNIASLLDARSLPYTDVSSVIRTLYSVPKDPDKVWVTDLGQGARVQPYEYTHRVILQLASDLSNSSKGAHPEKFGIMPPLSLESYNTLLHYALRHRQSITLARRLLHHMEHKRKPPLRPDITTYNVIIRSGSLLRQNDLTESALERIRGLTENSRHAIMVQPPPSLVVAPNRSDVYAAESKWAITLKHQKAGPPTWETPLKADVFTLTSYIQHLTATGNPDVVADILFHVLPELSIIDHPSWGSVTNEQLALMRMQTRQMRLVRAVSLGPWFFIAVLNALRKAGKTGLAERVWLLAKQAERASLTGAVGFDGDRMKPWCLPIQAYTIMLQCYGAEARRGLELRCTSRPRTNDWAPMVGGNKVRGWARYVLAQNVAARKHSSRRTLALLMSATLYRIMYNAGMAVWNSLSELQDVDKATLNPPRPDARFFNAALKMFGRQPRNFQRSSRTTPAHWRRKVTLGNVQFSRLGVRPRNWNPFLKRIVKEMHALGFKVPPGLRHLFVGQWPYGFEDHRHRPELNEQPFAFPKLRRSPFRPHALRTLKTRGLPVRRTVWRALGRRYRWKHRRRRKLQNGGKYDKCI
;
A
#
# COMPACT_ATOMS: atom_id res chain seq x y z
N MET A 1 39.79 -16.37 6.14
CA MET A 1 38.61 -15.68 6.70
C MET A 1 37.81 -16.63 7.60
N GLN A 2 38.40 -17.03 8.72
CA GLN A 2 37.83 -17.89 9.76
C GLN A 2 38.43 -17.40 11.09
N TRP A 3 37.91 -16.32 11.69
CA TRP A 3 38.27 -15.94 13.08
C TRP A 3 37.44 -14.78 13.67
N ILE A 4 36.10 -14.80 13.58
CA ILE A 4 35.24 -13.84 14.33
C ILE A 4 33.93 -14.50 14.77
N TRP A 5 33.96 -15.52 15.64
CA TRP A 5 32.75 -16.06 16.29
C TRP A 5 33.06 -16.67 17.68
N SER A 6 33.62 -15.91 18.64
CA SER A 6 33.76 -16.44 20.03
C SER A 6 33.70 -15.44 21.20
N GLN A 7 33.08 -14.25 21.08
CA GLN A 7 32.98 -13.32 22.23
C GLN A 7 31.61 -12.62 22.42
N ALA A 8 30.51 -13.38 22.44
CA ALA A 8 29.20 -12.81 22.81
C ALA A 8 28.40 -13.70 23.78
N ALA A 9 29.07 -14.29 24.76
CA ALA A 9 28.42 -15.15 25.75
C ALA A 9 29.01 -15.07 27.17
N TYR A 10 29.36 -13.89 27.69
CA TYR A 10 29.63 -13.74 29.14
C TYR A 10 29.45 -12.28 29.57
N SER A 11 28.31 -11.94 30.19
CA SER A 11 28.21 -11.00 31.33
C SER A 11 26.75 -10.64 31.59
N PHE A 12 26.14 -11.30 32.57
CA PHE A 12 25.07 -10.74 33.40
C PHE A 12 25.12 -11.51 34.72
N ARG A 13 26.07 -11.16 35.59
CA ARG A 13 26.05 -11.54 37.01
C ARG A 13 25.36 -10.44 37.82
N CYS A 14 24.55 -10.89 38.75
CA CYS A 14 23.80 -10.11 39.71
C CYS A 14 24.71 -9.33 40.66
N HIS A 15 24.37 -8.07 40.96
CA HIS A 15 24.69 -7.46 42.24
C HIS A 15 23.40 -6.95 42.90
N THR A 16 23.01 -7.68 43.94
CA THR A 16 22.16 -7.24 45.04
C THR A 16 23.07 -6.79 46.16
N SER A 17 23.02 -5.51 46.55
CA SER A 17 23.61 -5.03 47.81
C SER A 17 22.72 -3.96 48.42
N HIS A 18 22.47 -4.12 49.71
CA HIS A 18 21.79 -3.22 50.65
C HIS A 18 22.57 -1.90 50.87
N ALA A 19 21.83 -0.81 51.13
CA ALA A 19 22.13 0.28 52.10
C ALA A 19 21.01 1.34 51.96
N ALA A 20 20.12 1.48 52.94
CA ALA A 20 20.23 2.29 54.16
C ALA A 20 19.91 3.79 53.94
N LEU A 21 19.02 4.29 54.78
CA LEU A 21 18.46 5.63 54.84
C LEU A 21 19.51 6.68 55.23
N SER A 22 19.38 7.90 54.71
CA SER A 22 19.45 9.11 55.55
C SER A 22 18.71 10.28 54.89
N ALA A 23 18.16 11.12 55.75
CA ALA A 23 17.30 12.26 55.48
C ALA A 23 18.05 13.59 55.66
N ARG A 24 17.34 14.70 55.37
CA ARG A 24 17.71 16.14 55.47
C ARG A 24 18.48 16.66 54.24
N GLY A 25 18.22 17.84 53.70
CA GLY A 25 17.30 18.95 54.00
C GLY A 25 17.68 20.13 53.08
N LEU A 26 16.69 20.97 52.76
CA LEU A 26 16.71 22.44 52.45
C LEU A 26 17.98 23.02 51.79
N THR A 27 17.96 23.79 50.70
CA THR A 27 17.29 25.10 50.53
C THR A 27 17.25 25.54 49.05
N SER A 28 16.38 26.51 48.80
CA SER A 28 16.20 27.33 47.60
C SER A 28 17.48 28.02 47.09
N CYS A 29 17.63 28.16 45.77
CA CYS A 29 18.07 29.42 45.18
C CYS A 29 17.62 29.57 43.72
N VAL A 30 17.01 30.72 43.45
CA VAL A 30 16.64 31.30 42.16
C VAL A 30 17.92 31.74 41.44
N CYS A 31 18.01 31.49 40.12
CA CYS A 31 18.75 32.32 39.15
C CYS A 31 18.49 31.84 37.70
N LEU A 32 17.84 32.69 36.90
CA LEU A 32 17.96 32.77 35.44
C LEU A 32 18.91 33.96 35.13
N PRO A 33 19.30 34.23 33.88
CA PRO A 33 19.67 33.35 32.77
C PRO A 33 21.06 33.75 32.21
N SER A 34 21.76 32.87 31.49
CA SER A 34 22.85 33.36 30.63
C SER A 34 23.26 32.39 29.52
N LYS A 35 23.37 32.98 28.34
CA LYS A 35 24.26 32.66 27.21
C LYS A 35 23.92 31.46 26.33
N VAL A 36 23.29 31.86 25.21
CA VAL A 36 23.42 31.29 23.87
C VAL A 36 24.87 30.87 23.61
N VAL A 37 25.10 29.55 23.51
CA VAL A 37 26.31 28.97 22.95
C VAL A 37 25.96 28.38 21.59
N ARG A 38 26.54 28.96 20.54
CA ARG A 38 26.56 28.43 19.18
C ARG A 38 27.35 27.11 19.18
N PRO A 39 26.86 26.01 18.58
CA PRO A 39 27.75 24.93 18.20
C PRO A 39 28.38 25.26 16.84
N SER A 40 29.70 25.39 16.89
CA SER A 40 30.63 25.33 15.78
C SER A 40 30.43 24.06 14.94
N ARG A 41 30.56 24.24 13.63
CA ARG A 41 30.57 23.18 12.61
C ARG A 41 31.78 22.27 12.81
N PRO A 42 31.63 20.93 12.76
CA PRO A 42 32.74 20.09 12.36
C PRO A 42 32.80 20.05 10.82
N HIS A 43 33.94 20.47 10.29
CA HIS A 43 34.34 20.12 8.93
C HIS A 43 34.51 18.60 8.84
N SER A 44 33.90 17.99 7.82
CA SER A 44 34.28 16.66 7.36
C SER A 44 34.56 16.76 5.86
N PRO A 45 35.78 16.43 5.42
CA PRO A 45 36.08 16.27 4.00
C PRO A 45 35.61 14.89 3.53
N LEU A 46 35.61 14.68 2.22
CA LEU A 46 35.31 13.43 1.51
C LEU A 46 33.84 13.23 1.11
N HIS A 47 33.43 13.93 0.04
CA HIS A 47 32.51 13.31 -0.92
C HIS A 47 33.25 13.07 -2.24
N ARG A 48 33.55 11.79 -2.44
CA ARG A 48 33.88 11.18 -3.74
C ARG A 48 32.86 11.65 -4.78
N SER A 49 33.35 12.32 -5.80
CA SER A 49 32.69 12.49 -7.08
C SER A 49 32.47 11.11 -7.71
N PHE A 50 31.24 10.63 -7.70
CA PHE A 50 30.83 9.57 -8.62
C PHE A 50 30.69 10.20 -10.00
N SER A 51 31.81 10.22 -10.73
CA SER A 51 31.80 10.32 -12.18
C SER A 51 31.02 9.12 -12.71
N LEU A 52 29.82 9.37 -13.24
CA LEU A 52 29.17 8.43 -14.15
C LEU A 52 29.96 8.47 -15.46
N SER A 53 31.09 7.76 -15.48
CA SER A 53 31.73 7.29 -16.69
C SER A 53 30.74 6.35 -17.37
N CYS A 54 29.91 6.93 -18.24
CA CYS A 54 29.27 6.15 -19.29
C CYS A 54 30.43 5.71 -20.18
N LYS A 55 30.88 4.45 -20.00
CA LYS A 55 31.72 3.75 -20.98
C LYS A 55 30.90 3.62 -22.27
N TYR A 56 30.84 4.70 -23.04
CA TYR A 56 30.81 4.55 -24.47
C TYR A 56 32.15 3.92 -24.82
N LEU A 57 32.09 2.68 -25.29
CA LEU A 57 33.11 2.15 -26.19
C LEU A 57 33.36 3.26 -27.20
N SER A 58 34.52 3.92 -27.09
CA SER A 58 35.11 4.62 -28.21
C SER A 58 35.00 3.68 -29.39
N PRO A 59 34.47 4.11 -30.56
CA PRO A 59 34.77 3.36 -31.75
C PRO A 59 36.30 3.33 -31.81
N SER A 60 36.84 2.13 -31.88
CA SER A 60 38.24 1.88 -32.18
C SER A 60 38.66 2.92 -33.22
N GLN A 61 39.68 3.71 -32.90
CA GLN A 61 40.44 4.40 -33.94
C GLN A 61 41.02 3.31 -34.83
N ALA A 62 40.22 2.82 -35.77
CA ALA A 62 40.75 2.34 -37.01
C ALA A 62 41.46 3.55 -37.59
N HIS A 63 42.78 3.49 -37.59
CA HIS A 63 43.62 4.23 -38.53
C HIS A 63 43.14 3.84 -39.94
N LEU A 64 42.03 4.43 -40.38
CA LEU A 64 41.80 4.66 -41.79
C LEU A 64 42.73 5.81 -42.14
N LEU A 65 43.95 5.42 -42.51
CA LEU A 65 44.78 6.21 -43.41
C LEU A 65 43.85 6.82 -44.47
N PRO A 66 43.98 8.10 -44.80
CA PRO A 66 43.37 8.60 -46.02
C PRO A 66 43.94 7.73 -47.14
N ARG A 67 43.08 6.91 -47.75
CA ARG A 67 43.41 6.28 -49.02
C ARG A 67 43.55 7.44 -49.98
N SER A 68 44.78 7.89 -50.17
CA SER A 68 45.21 8.70 -51.30
C SER A 68 44.86 7.85 -52.52
N HIS A 69 43.65 8.05 -53.04
CA HIS A 69 43.47 7.96 -54.47
C HIS A 69 44.20 9.19 -55.00
N ASN A 70 45.46 8.96 -55.40
CA ASN A 70 46.05 9.73 -56.48
C ASN A 70 45.21 9.41 -57.73
N ASP A 71 44.02 9.99 -57.81
CA ASP A 71 43.45 10.28 -59.11
C ASP A 71 44.23 11.47 -59.60
N THR A 72 45.18 11.18 -60.48
CA THR A 72 45.77 12.12 -61.42
C THR A 72 44.63 13.01 -61.92
N GLN A 73 44.59 14.26 -61.47
CA GLN A 73 43.76 15.28 -62.05
C GLN A 73 44.19 15.41 -63.51
N GLU A 74 43.47 14.74 -64.41
CA GLU A 74 43.32 15.24 -65.76
C GLU A 74 42.77 16.66 -65.63
N VAL A 75 43.58 17.61 -66.08
CA VAL A 75 43.21 19.01 -66.28
C VAL A 75 42.15 19.00 -67.39
N GLY A 76 40.91 18.75 -66.99
CA GLY A 76 39.74 18.87 -67.86
C GLY A 76 39.43 20.34 -68.11
N ASP A 77 39.14 20.66 -69.38
CA ASP A 77 38.85 21.99 -69.90
C ASP A 77 37.93 22.85 -69.00
N PRO A 78 38.26 24.13 -68.78
CA PRO A 78 37.50 25.06 -67.93
C PRO A 78 36.15 25.53 -68.52
N ALA A 79 35.58 24.81 -69.51
CA ALA A 79 34.41 25.27 -70.27
C ALA A 79 33.17 24.36 -70.18
N SER A 80 33.13 23.39 -69.26
CA SER A 80 31.89 22.63 -69.01
C SER A 80 30.95 23.41 -68.08
N PRO A 81 29.71 23.74 -68.48
CA PRO A 81 28.76 24.43 -67.62
C PRO A 81 28.48 23.57 -66.38
N LEU A 82 28.83 24.11 -65.19
CA LEU A 82 28.56 23.49 -63.90
C LEU A 82 27.08 23.12 -63.84
N SER A 83 26.79 21.81 -63.76
CA SER A 83 25.43 21.33 -63.58
C SER A 83 24.84 21.98 -62.32
N PRO A 84 23.63 22.56 -62.38
CA PRO A 84 23.03 23.21 -61.22
C PRO A 84 22.92 22.21 -60.06
N ALA A 85 23.43 22.59 -58.88
CA ALA A 85 23.44 21.72 -57.72
C ALA A 85 22.02 21.22 -57.39
N THR A 86 21.89 19.94 -57.07
CA THR A 86 20.59 19.36 -56.72
C THR A 86 20.11 19.91 -55.37
N ALA A 87 18.80 20.01 -55.15
CA ALA A 87 18.24 20.50 -53.88
C ALA A 87 18.76 19.70 -52.65
N SER A 88 19.04 18.41 -52.82
CA SER A 88 19.67 17.56 -51.80
C SER A 88 21.10 17.97 -51.47
N GLU A 89 21.91 18.28 -52.48
CA GLU A 89 23.29 18.75 -52.29
C GLU A 89 23.31 20.11 -51.63
N ILE A 90 22.43 21.03 -52.04
CA ILE A 90 22.29 22.34 -51.39
C ILE A 90 21.87 22.17 -49.92
N SER A 91 20.93 21.28 -49.61
CA SER A 91 20.52 21.00 -48.22
C SER A 91 21.67 20.44 -47.38
N LEU A 92 22.49 19.56 -47.95
CA LEU A 92 23.68 19.00 -47.30
C LEU A 92 24.77 20.06 -47.08
N ALA A 93 25.06 20.87 -48.10
CA ALA A 93 26.01 21.97 -48.05
C ALA A 93 25.60 22.99 -46.99
N ALA A 94 24.33 23.39 -46.97
CA ALA A 94 23.80 24.30 -45.95
C ALA A 94 23.87 23.70 -44.54
N ALA A 95 23.63 22.39 -44.37
CA ALA A 95 23.80 21.73 -43.09
C ALA A 95 25.26 21.69 -42.62
N ARG A 96 26.22 21.55 -43.55
CA ARG A 96 27.66 21.68 -43.26
C ARG A 96 28.02 23.11 -42.86
N ALA A 97 27.56 24.09 -43.62
CA ALA A 97 27.75 25.52 -43.31
C ALA A 97 27.22 25.86 -41.91
N VAL A 98 25.99 25.45 -41.58
CA VAL A 98 25.42 25.63 -40.22
C VAL A 98 26.30 25.01 -39.14
N ARG A 99 26.85 23.81 -39.35
CA ARG A 99 27.76 23.18 -38.38
C ARG A 99 29.07 23.98 -38.22
N MET A 100 29.64 24.47 -39.31
CA MET A 100 30.86 25.29 -39.27
C MET A 100 30.61 26.62 -38.55
N SER A 101 29.53 27.34 -38.90
CA SER A 101 29.14 28.58 -38.21
C SER A 101 28.90 28.33 -36.72
N CYS A 102 28.22 27.23 -36.38
CA CYS A 102 28.03 26.82 -34.98
C CYS A 102 29.34 26.48 -34.26
N ALA A 103 30.31 25.87 -34.95
CA ALA A 103 31.63 25.55 -34.39
C ALA A 103 32.47 26.81 -34.16
N ASN A 104 32.32 27.80 -35.04
CA ASN A 104 33.01 29.10 -34.96
C ASN A 104 32.32 30.10 -34.03
N GLY A 105 31.19 29.73 -33.41
CA GLY A 105 30.41 30.62 -32.55
C GLY A 105 29.57 31.67 -33.29
N THR A 106 29.56 31.66 -34.63
CA THR A 106 28.74 32.58 -35.45
C THR A 106 27.30 32.07 -35.60
N ILE A 107 26.58 32.07 -34.47
CA ILE A 107 25.19 31.56 -34.38
C ILE A 107 24.21 32.38 -35.26
N ALA A 108 24.49 33.66 -35.47
CA ALA A 108 23.69 34.54 -36.33
C ALA A 108 23.68 34.01 -37.77
N ASP A 109 24.85 33.70 -38.34
CA ASP A 109 24.99 33.14 -39.70
C ASP A 109 24.27 31.79 -39.82
N ALA A 110 24.44 30.92 -38.82
CA ALA A 110 23.75 29.63 -38.79
C ALA A 110 22.21 29.81 -38.82
N SER A 111 21.70 30.78 -38.06
CA SER A 111 20.27 31.10 -38.02
C SER A 111 19.80 31.76 -39.32
N PHE A 112 20.64 32.61 -39.92
CA PHE A 112 20.39 33.26 -41.20
C PHE A 112 20.25 32.22 -42.32
N ILE A 113 21.18 31.28 -42.43
CA ILE A 113 21.14 30.18 -43.42
C ILE A 113 19.85 29.36 -43.26
N VAL A 114 19.48 28.98 -42.04
CA VAL A 114 18.26 28.20 -41.79
C VAL A 114 17.00 28.99 -42.14
N ASN A 115 16.94 30.28 -41.80
CA ASN A 115 15.80 31.13 -42.16
C ASN A 115 15.70 31.34 -43.68
N SER A 116 16.82 31.41 -44.39
CA SER A 116 16.84 31.59 -45.84
C SER A 116 16.27 30.34 -46.53
N LEU A 117 16.66 29.16 -46.07
CA LEU A 117 16.07 27.88 -46.51
C LEU A 117 14.59 27.75 -46.17
N ARG A 118 14.15 28.30 -45.03
CA ARG A 118 12.72 28.31 -44.69
C ARG A 118 11.94 29.19 -45.67
N ARG A 119 12.44 30.40 -45.97
CA ARG A 119 11.82 31.31 -46.93
C ARG A 119 11.77 30.73 -48.34
N SER A 120 12.78 29.99 -48.79
CA SER A 120 12.77 29.37 -50.12
C SER A 120 11.68 28.32 -50.34
N ASN A 121 11.06 27.80 -49.27
CA ASN A 121 9.93 26.87 -49.37
C ASN A 121 8.56 27.53 -49.20
N LEU A 122 8.51 28.81 -48.82
CA LEU A 122 7.25 29.54 -48.76
C LEU A 122 6.92 30.01 -50.18
N PRO A 123 5.65 29.92 -50.63
CA PRO A 123 5.26 30.51 -51.90
C PRO A 123 5.60 32.00 -51.86
N LEU A 124 6.18 32.53 -52.94
CA LEU A 124 6.50 33.96 -53.06
C LEU A 124 5.22 34.75 -52.78
N GLN A 125 5.10 35.26 -51.56
CA GLN A 125 4.12 36.28 -51.28
C GLN A 125 4.68 37.57 -51.90
N PRO A 126 3.90 38.30 -52.71
CA PRO A 126 4.31 39.60 -53.20
C PRO A 126 4.73 40.44 -52.00
N SER A 127 5.89 41.10 -52.11
CA SER A 127 6.55 41.84 -51.06
C SER A 127 5.64 42.96 -50.52
N THR A 128 4.76 42.63 -49.59
CA THR A 128 4.26 43.60 -48.63
C THR A 128 5.41 43.82 -47.66
N ASP A 129 6.19 44.86 -47.95
CA ASP A 129 7.18 45.40 -47.04
C ASP A 129 6.57 45.61 -45.65
N GLU A 130 7.40 45.47 -44.62
CA GLU A 130 7.10 45.70 -43.19
C GLU A 130 6.54 44.52 -42.37
N GLY A 131 7.23 43.38 -42.40
CA GLY A 131 7.06 42.29 -41.43
C GLY A 131 8.33 42.02 -40.60
N GLY A 132 8.57 42.83 -39.56
CA GLY A 132 9.74 42.73 -38.67
C GLY A 132 9.93 41.35 -38.02
N GLY A 133 10.95 40.61 -38.48
CA GLY A 133 11.40 39.36 -37.89
C GLY A 133 12.19 39.59 -36.59
N LEU A 134 11.76 38.93 -35.52
CA LEU A 134 12.36 39.01 -34.18
C LEU A 134 13.80 38.47 -34.16
N LEU A 135 14.76 39.34 -33.78
CA LEU A 135 16.03 39.09 -33.05
C LEU A 135 17.31 39.67 -33.66
N MET A 136 17.27 40.50 -34.71
CA MET A 136 18.46 41.23 -35.17
C MET A 136 18.22 42.75 -35.19
N PRO A 137 19.25 43.58 -34.93
CA PRO A 137 19.21 45.01 -35.26
C PRO A 137 18.83 45.15 -36.74
N LYS A 138 18.17 46.26 -37.12
CA LYS A 138 17.47 46.56 -38.39
C LYS A 138 18.30 46.43 -39.69
N LEU A 139 19.07 45.36 -39.86
CA LEU A 139 19.64 44.94 -41.11
C LEU A 139 18.51 44.31 -41.92
N LYS A 140 18.31 44.85 -43.12
CA LYS A 140 17.37 44.33 -44.10
C LYS A 140 17.71 42.85 -44.32
N TYR A 141 16.85 41.96 -43.87
CA TYR A 141 17.06 40.52 -44.00
C TYR A 141 16.79 40.13 -45.46
N GLU A 142 17.86 40.03 -46.25
CA GLU A 142 17.83 39.56 -47.64
C GLU A 142 18.12 38.06 -47.63
N PRO A 143 17.12 37.19 -47.85
CA PRO A 143 17.33 35.74 -47.82
C PRO A 143 18.26 35.31 -48.96
N ILE A 144 19.08 34.30 -48.69
CA ILE A 144 19.90 33.66 -49.73
C ILE A 144 18.95 33.05 -50.77
N ASP A 145 19.07 33.47 -52.03
CA ASP A 145 18.38 32.84 -53.14
C ASP A 145 19.09 31.54 -53.51
N PHE A 146 18.36 30.43 -53.45
CA PHE A 146 18.88 29.11 -53.79
C PHE A 146 18.46 28.67 -55.21
N GLY A 147 17.69 29.50 -55.94
CA GLY A 147 17.14 29.20 -57.26
C GLY A 147 16.06 28.10 -57.29
N GLN A 148 15.86 27.38 -56.18
CA GLN A 148 14.88 26.30 -56.03
C GLN A 148 14.45 26.12 -54.56
N PRO A 149 13.29 25.52 -54.28
CA PRO A 149 12.88 25.19 -52.91
C PRO A 149 13.77 24.08 -52.33
N VAL A 150 14.44 24.39 -51.22
CA VAL A 150 15.40 23.47 -50.58
C VAL A 150 14.94 23.14 -49.17
N SER A 151 14.81 21.85 -48.84
CA SER A 151 14.35 21.42 -47.52
C SER A 151 15.24 21.94 -46.37
N PRO A 152 14.67 22.64 -45.36
CA PRO A 152 15.41 23.17 -44.23
C PRO A 152 15.65 22.10 -43.14
N ALA A 153 15.12 20.89 -43.33
CA ALA A 153 15.04 19.89 -42.27
C ALA A 153 16.42 19.50 -41.70
N LEU A 154 17.43 19.31 -42.56
CA LEU A 154 18.75 18.85 -42.12
C LEU A 154 19.54 19.97 -41.41
N SER A 155 19.58 21.17 -42.01
CA SER A 155 20.28 22.34 -41.47
C SER A 155 19.64 22.81 -40.17
N ALA A 156 18.31 22.89 -40.11
CA ALA A 156 17.59 23.26 -38.89
C ALA A 156 17.79 22.25 -37.76
N HIS A 157 17.90 20.95 -38.09
CA HIS A 157 18.21 19.92 -37.12
C HIS A 157 19.63 20.04 -36.54
N CYS A 158 20.62 20.38 -37.36
CA CYS A 158 21.97 20.68 -36.91
C CYS A 158 21.97 21.85 -35.92
N LEU A 159 21.24 22.93 -36.25
CA LEU A 159 21.12 24.11 -35.39
C LEU A 159 20.39 23.81 -34.07
N LEU A 160 19.31 23.01 -34.11
CA LEU A 160 18.62 22.54 -32.90
C LEU A 160 19.57 21.79 -31.95
N HIS A 161 20.35 20.84 -32.48
CA HIS A 161 21.32 20.09 -31.66
C HIS A 161 22.44 20.96 -31.12
N HIS A 162 22.85 21.99 -31.85
CA HIS A 162 23.79 22.97 -31.33
C HIS A 162 23.18 23.74 -30.15
N PHE A 163 21.94 24.25 -30.28
CA PHE A 163 21.26 24.92 -29.16
C PHE A 163 21.07 24.01 -27.94
N ILE A 164 20.78 22.73 -28.13
CA ILE A 164 20.70 21.75 -27.04
C ILE A 164 22.06 21.59 -26.34
N ARG A 165 23.14 21.39 -27.11
CA ARG A 165 24.50 21.22 -26.58
C ARG A 165 24.98 22.45 -25.82
N GLN A 166 24.66 23.65 -26.31
CA GLN A 166 24.99 24.92 -25.68
C GLN A 166 24.00 25.34 -24.58
N ARG A 167 23.05 24.46 -24.19
CA ARG A 167 22.01 24.73 -23.20
C ARG A 167 21.17 26.00 -23.48
N MET A 168 21.03 26.38 -24.76
CA MET A 168 20.21 27.51 -25.19
C MET A 168 18.74 27.08 -25.33
N THR A 169 18.14 26.68 -24.20
CA THR A 169 16.81 26.04 -24.12
C THR A 169 15.72 26.84 -24.83
N LEU A 170 15.64 28.15 -24.59
CA LEU A 170 14.60 29.00 -25.18
C LEU A 170 14.72 29.11 -26.70
N LYS A 171 15.95 29.22 -27.23
CA LYS A 171 16.20 29.27 -28.69
C LYS A 171 15.89 27.92 -29.34
N ALA A 172 16.30 26.81 -28.73
CA ALA A 172 15.96 25.47 -29.18
C ALA A 172 14.44 25.26 -29.26
N ARG A 173 13.71 25.69 -28.23
CA ARG A 173 12.25 25.61 -28.19
C ARG A 173 11.62 26.47 -29.29
N HIS A 174 12.03 27.73 -29.42
CA HIS A 174 11.44 28.65 -30.38
C HIS A 174 11.66 28.18 -31.82
N LEU A 175 12.89 27.76 -32.15
CA LEU A 175 13.20 27.17 -33.45
C LEU A 175 12.36 25.90 -33.69
N ALA A 176 12.19 25.03 -32.69
CA ALA A 176 11.34 23.86 -32.83
C ALA A 176 9.86 24.22 -33.06
N GLU A 177 9.31 25.19 -32.34
CA GLU A 177 7.93 25.69 -32.54
C GLU A 177 7.76 26.25 -33.97
N GLN A 178 8.71 27.07 -34.43
CA GLN A 178 8.73 27.62 -35.78
C GLN A 178 8.77 26.53 -36.86
N LEU A 179 9.67 25.56 -36.75
CA LEU A 179 9.76 24.45 -37.71
C LEU A 179 8.46 23.65 -37.80
N MET A 180 7.76 23.46 -36.67
CA MET A 180 6.46 22.79 -36.67
C MET A 180 5.38 23.62 -37.35
N GLN A 181 5.38 24.94 -37.17
CA GLN A 181 4.45 25.88 -37.82
C GLN A 181 4.62 25.86 -39.34
N ASP A 182 5.86 25.83 -39.81
CA ASP A 182 6.17 25.76 -41.25
C ASP A 182 5.93 24.35 -41.85
N GLY A 183 5.44 23.39 -41.06
CA GLY A 183 5.21 22.01 -41.52
C GLY A 183 6.48 21.17 -41.67
N THR A 184 7.65 21.66 -41.23
CA THR A 184 8.89 20.89 -41.22
C THR A 184 8.81 19.78 -40.16
N ARG A 185 9.08 18.53 -40.57
CA ARG A 185 9.05 17.38 -39.67
C ARG A 185 10.31 17.30 -38.82
N ILE A 186 10.15 17.34 -37.50
CA ILE A 186 11.25 17.14 -36.56
C ILE A 186 11.34 15.65 -36.24
N ARG A 187 12.55 15.06 -36.27
CA ARG A 187 12.72 13.68 -35.82
C ARG A 187 12.32 13.57 -34.34
N ALA A 188 11.59 12.51 -34.00
CA ALA A 188 11.09 12.29 -32.65
C ALA A 188 12.19 12.28 -31.57
N SER A 189 13.41 11.83 -31.91
CA SER A 189 14.57 11.82 -31.01
C SER A 189 15.03 13.24 -30.67
N THR A 190 15.05 14.12 -31.66
CA THR A 190 15.44 15.51 -31.46
C THR A 190 14.35 16.28 -30.74
N LEU A 191 13.08 16.04 -31.06
CA LEU A 191 11.99 16.62 -30.26
C LEU A 191 12.07 16.19 -28.79
N HIS A 192 12.37 14.91 -28.54
CA HIS A 192 12.60 14.41 -27.18
C HIS A 192 13.77 15.12 -26.50
N ALA A 193 14.89 15.29 -27.20
CA ALA A 193 16.07 16.00 -26.67
C ALA A 193 15.80 17.49 -26.39
N VAL A 194 15.05 18.18 -27.27
CA VAL A 194 14.62 19.57 -27.02
C VAL A 194 13.75 19.64 -25.76
N ILE A 195 12.79 18.73 -25.61
CA ILE A 195 11.91 18.63 -24.44
C ILE A 195 12.72 18.34 -23.17
N GLN A 196 13.66 17.41 -23.22
CA GLN A 196 14.52 17.06 -22.10
C GLN A 196 15.36 18.27 -21.66
N CYS A 197 15.98 18.96 -22.62
CA CYS A 197 16.77 20.17 -22.38
C CYS A 197 15.96 21.26 -21.66
N GLN A 198 14.66 21.41 -21.91
CA GLN A 198 13.82 22.39 -21.18
C GLN A 198 13.69 22.08 -19.68
N THR A 199 13.85 20.81 -19.28
CA THR A 199 13.56 20.35 -17.92
C THR A 199 14.81 20.15 -17.07
N GLU A 200 16.00 20.10 -17.68
CA GLU A 200 17.27 19.87 -16.97
C GLU A 200 17.61 21.00 -16.00
N TRP A 201 17.13 22.22 -16.23
CA TRP A 201 17.33 23.37 -15.33
C TRP A 201 16.52 23.29 -14.03
N ALA A 202 15.47 22.47 -13.97
CA ALA A 202 14.64 22.34 -12.77
C ALA A 202 15.29 21.46 -11.68
N ASN A 203 16.42 20.81 -11.98
CA ASN A 203 17.07 19.85 -11.08
C ASN A 203 18.02 20.48 -10.04
N ASP A 204 18.16 21.82 -9.97
CA ASP A 204 19.02 22.52 -9.01
C ASP A 204 18.51 22.49 -7.54
N GLY A 205 17.80 21.42 -7.16
CA GLY A 205 17.63 20.97 -5.78
C GLY A 205 16.58 21.70 -4.94
N LYS A 206 16.02 22.82 -5.41
CA LYS A 206 14.92 23.51 -4.71
C LYS A 206 13.57 22.95 -5.15
N PHE A 207 13.19 21.82 -4.57
CA PHE A 207 11.82 21.30 -4.68
C PHE A 207 10.85 22.30 -4.05
N LEU A 208 10.31 23.20 -4.86
CA LEU A 208 9.24 24.10 -4.44
C LEU A 208 8.02 23.26 -4.08
N GLN A 209 7.49 23.51 -2.89
CA GLN A 209 6.31 22.85 -2.37
C GLN A 209 5.12 23.35 -3.19
N ALA A 210 4.49 22.47 -3.98
CA ALA A 210 3.38 22.78 -4.88
C ALA A 210 2.38 23.75 -4.23
N LEU A 211 2.21 24.92 -4.84
CA LEU A 211 1.22 25.91 -4.46
C LEU A 211 -0.18 25.44 -4.90
N ARG A 212 -1.20 26.16 -4.43
CA ARG A 212 -2.60 25.73 -4.53
C ARG A 212 -3.04 25.56 -6.00
N PRO A 213 -3.77 24.48 -6.33
CA PRO A 213 -4.36 24.35 -7.66
C PRO A 213 -5.27 25.55 -7.96
N SER A 214 -4.96 26.30 -9.01
CA SER A 214 -5.82 27.37 -9.51
C SER A 214 -7.20 26.79 -9.84
N GLN A 215 -8.29 27.41 -9.36
CA GLN A 215 -9.68 26.92 -9.45
C GLN A 215 -10.25 26.75 -10.89
N ARG A 216 -9.43 26.88 -11.94
CA ARG A 216 -9.88 26.86 -13.33
C ARG A 216 -9.97 25.43 -13.85
N ASP A 217 -11.11 25.10 -14.47
CA ASP A 217 -11.45 23.86 -15.21
C ASP A 217 -10.28 22.83 -15.31
N PRO A 218 -10.18 21.87 -14.38
CA PRO A 218 -9.09 20.90 -14.32
C PRO A 218 -9.24 19.75 -15.32
N MET A 219 -10.23 19.78 -16.21
CA MET A 219 -10.44 18.70 -17.19
C MET A 219 -9.61 18.90 -18.47
N ARG A 220 -9.12 20.12 -18.73
CA ARG A 220 -8.29 20.44 -19.89
C ARG A 220 -6.85 20.69 -19.45
N ILE A 221 -5.91 20.07 -20.16
CA ILE A 221 -4.48 20.33 -19.97
C ILE A 221 -4.20 21.76 -20.42
N LYS A 222 -3.92 22.65 -19.47
CA LYS A 222 -3.45 24.00 -19.76
C LYS A 222 -2.02 24.11 -19.26
N PRO A 223 -1.03 24.43 -20.12
CA PRO A 223 0.36 24.61 -19.66
C PRO A 223 0.48 25.58 -18.48
N LYS A 224 -0.38 26.60 -18.41
CA LYS A 224 -0.45 27.57 -17.30
C LYS A 224 -0.75 26.93 -15.93
N GLN A 225 -1.24 25.69 -15.86
CA GLN A 225 -1.47 24.97 -14.60
C GLN A 225 -0.18 24.43 -13.98
N VAL A 226 0.88 24.21 -14.78
CA VAL A 226 2.16 23.70 -14.29
C VAL A 226 2.95 24.86 -13.69
N GLU A 227 3.37 24.73 -12.42
CA GLU A 227 4.12 25.78 -11.73
C GLU A 227 5.53 25.96 -12.27
N ASP A 228 6.26 24.85 -12.47
CA ASP A 228 7.62 24.85 -12.98
C ASP A 228 7.68 25.34 -14.44
N GLN A 229 8.54 26.34 -14.70
CA GLN A 229 8.65 26.96 -16.02
C GLN A 229 9.19 25.99 -17.07
N GLY A 230 10.19 25.16 -16.71
CA GLY A 230 10.78 24.18 -17.62
C GLY A 230 9.76 23.13 -18.06
N THR A 231 9.03 22.57 -17.10
CA THR A 231 7.98 21.57 -17.34
C THR A 231 6.79 22.17 -18.08
N ARG A 232 6.42 23.42 -17.79
CA ARG A 232 5.43 24.18 -18.55
C ARG A 232 5.84 24.33 -20.02
N HIS A 233 7.09 24.68 -20.28
CA HIS A 233 7.62 24.83 -21.64
C HIS A 233 7.68 23.49 -22.39
N ALA A 234 8.15 22.44 -21.73
CA ALA A 234 8.15 21.07 -22.26
C ALA A 234 6.73 20.61 -22.62
N LEU A 235 5.76 20.84 -21.73
CA LEU A 235 4.35 20.52 -21.96
C LEU A 235 3.75 21.32 -23.13
N LYS A 236 4.03 22.63 -23.20
CA LYS A 236 3.59 23.48 -24.32
C LYS A 236 4.14 22.94 -25.64
N LEU A 237 5.44 22.63 -25.69
CA LEU A 237 6.09 22.10 -26.89
C LEU A 237 5.52 20.74 -27.30
N LEU A 238 5.20 19.86 -26.34
CA LEU A 238 4.55 18.57 -26.60
C LEU A 238 3.14 18.76 -27.20
N LEU A 239 2.33 19.66 -26.63
CA LEU A 239 0.99 19.95 -27.15
C LEU A 239 1.05 20.60 -28.54
N HIS A 240 2.04 21.48 -28.77
CA HIS A 240 2.30 22.09 -30.06
C HIS A 240 2.71 21.04 -31.11
N ALA A 241 3.63 20.13 -30.75
CA ALA A 241 4.00 19.01 -31.59
C ALA A 241 2.80 18.16 -31.99
N ARG A 242 1.89 17.89 -31.06
CA ARG A 242 0.64 17.18 -31.31
C ARG A 242 -0.29 17.95 -32.26
N GLN A 243 -0.47 19.26 -32.05
CA GLN A 243 -1.28 20.13 -32.91
C GLN A 243 -0.80 20.09 -34.37
N HIS A 244 0.51 20.08 -34.57
CA HIS A 244 1.16 19.98 -35.89
C HIS A 244 1.43 18.53 -36.34
N ARG A 245 0.76 17.53 -35.74
CA ARG A 245 0.85 16.10 -36.09
C ARG A 245 2.29 15.54 -36.14
N GLN A 246 3.20 16.11 -35.35
CA GLN A 246 4.58 15.63 -35.23
C GLN A 246 4.62 14.28 -34.50
N ARG A 247 5.64 13.48 -34.80
CA ARG A 247 5.85 12.18 -34.14
C ARG A 247 6.56 12.39 -32.80
N CYS A 248 5.95 11.91 -31.73
CA CYS A 248 6.54 11.90 -30.39
C CYS A 248 6.78 10.46 -29.93
N TYR A 249 7.90 10.20 -29.25
CA TYR A 249 8.15 8.90 -28.65
C TYR A 249 7.33 8.70 -27.39
N GLU A 250 6.97 7.44 -27.12
CA GLU A 250 6.35 7.06 -25.86
C GLU A 250 7.23 7.43 -24.65
N SER A 251 8.55 7.31 -24.79
CA SER A 251 9.53 7.73 -23.77
C SER A 251 9.42 9.22 -23.43
N THR A 252 9.08 10.07 -24.39
CA THR A 252 8.89 11.51 -24.18
C THR A 252 7.70 11.79 -23.27
N TYR A 253 6.59 11.10 -23.48
CA TYR A 253 5.43 11.20 -22.59
C TYR A 253 5.70 10.63 -21.21
N GLN A 254 6.38 9.47 -21.14
CA GLN A 254 6.79 8.89 -19.87
C GLN A 254 7.66 9.85 -19.07
N PHE A 255 8.63 10.49 -19.74
CA PHE A 255 9.53 11.46 -19.15
C PHE A 255 8.78 12.66 -18.57
N ILE A 256 7.87 13.28 -19.34
CA ILE A 256 7.07 14.41 -18.86
C ILE A 256 6.14 13.99 -17.71
N ILE A 257 5.47 12.84 -17.83
CA ILE A 257 4.64 12.30 -16.73
C ILE A 257 5.47 12.11 -15.46
N ASN A 258 6.68 11.56 -15.57
CA ASN A 258 7.56 11.36 -14.42
C ASN A 258 7.93 12.69 -13.76
N ILE A 259 8.28 13.71 -14.55
CA ILE A 259 8.62 15.04 -14.04
C ILE A 259 7.42 15.67 -13.33
N CYS A 260 6.23 15.63 -13.95
CA CYS A 260 5.00 16.11 -13.32
C CYS A 260 4.74 15.38 -11.99
N LEU A 261 4.93 14.06 -11.92
CA LEU A 261 4.74 13.30 -10.68
C LEU A 261 5.77 13.67 -9.60
N VAL A 262 7.02 13.93 -9.99
CA VAL A 262 8.09 14.38 -9.09
C VAL A 262 7.79 15.76 -8.50
N GLN A 263 7.24 16.67 -9.32
CA GLN A 263 6.84 18.02 -8.90
C GLN A 263 5.52 18.07 -8.11
N GLY A 264 4.77 16.97 -8.07
CA GLY A 264 3.46 16.90 -7.39
C GLY A 264 2.26 17.28 -8.29
N GLU A 265 2.50 17.53 -9.58
CA GLU A 265 1.51 17.88 -10.60
C GLU A 265 0.76 16.65 -11.13
N ILE A 266 0.14 15.90 -10.21
CA ILE A 266 -0.49 14.61 -10.51
C ILE A 266 -1.72 14.73 -11.44
N ILE A 267 -2.42 15.86 -11.41
CA ILE A 267 -3.56 16.12 -12.30
C ILE A 267 -3.05 16.16 -13.75
N VAL A 268 -2.01 16.95 -14.02
CA VAL A 268 -1.43 17.09 -15.37
C VAL A 268 -0.91 15.74 -15.87
N ALA A 269 -0.21 14.98 -15.02
CA ALA A 269 0.25 13.63 -15.34
C ALA A 269 -0.91 12.70 -15.73
N SER A 270 -2.01 12.72 -14.98
CA SER A 270 -3.19 11.89 -15.28
C SER A 270 -3.89 12.31 -16.58
N LEU A 271 -4.00 13.61 -16.85
CA LEU A 271 -4.62 14.12 -18.08
C LEU A 271 -3.77 13.81 -19.31
N LEU A 272 -2.43 13.92 -19.21
CA LEU A 272 -1.52 13.49 -20.28
C LEU A 272 -1.70 12.01 -20.60
N PHE A 273 -1.88 11.17 -19.58
CA PHE A 273 -2.18 9.77 -19.77
C PHE A 273 -3.54 9.53 -20.45
N VAL A 274 -4.59 10.26 -20.04
CA VAL A 274 -5.91 10.23 -20.72
C VAL A 274 -5.78 10.62 -22.19
N LEU A 275 -5.04 11.68 -22.47
CA LEU A 275 -4.80 12.21 -23.80
C LEU A 275 -4.03 11.22 -24.70
N LEU A 276 -3.09 10.47 -24.13
CA LEU A 276 -2.38 9.38 -24.80
C LEU A 276 -3.29 8.20 -25.15
N VAL A 277 -4.14 7.80 -24.22
CA VAL A 277 -5.11 6.72 -24.47
C VAL A 277 -6.05 7.12 -25.60
N LYS A 278 -6.59 8.35 -25.57
CA LYS A 278 -7.47 8.86 -26.62
C LYS A 278 -6.79 8.93 -27.99
N ASP A 279 -5.51 9.30 -28.04
CA ASP A 279 -4.73 9.26 -29.29
C ASP A 279 -4.57 7.87 -29.86
N TRP A 280 -4.28 6.92 -28.97
CA TRP A 280 -4.16 5.53 -29.37
C TRP A 280 -5.50 4.99 -29.91
N GLU A 281 -6.62 5.31 -29.26
CA GLU A 281 -7.96 4.96 -29.73
C GLU A 281 -8.26 5.55 -31.12
N MET A 282 -7.99 6.85 -31.32
CA MET A 282 -8.19 7.52 -32.61
C MET A 282 -7.33 6.89 -33.72
N LYS A 283 -6.05 6.62 -33.46
CA LYS A 283 -5.15 5.98 -34.43
C LYS A 283 -5.61 4.56 -34.78
N ARG A 284 -6.08 3.81 -33.79
CA ARG A 284 -6.63 2.46 -34.01
C ARG A 284 -7.89 2.51 -34.85
N ALA A 285 -8.83 3.41 -34.55
CA ALA A 285 -10.06 3.58 -35.33
C ALA A 285 -9.75 3.98 -36.78
N ALA A 286 -8.84 4.93 -36.99
CA ALA A 286 -8.41 5.34 -38.33
C ALA A 286 -7.76 4.18 -39.12
N ASN A 287 -6.98 3.32 -38.46
CA ASN A 287 -6.41 2.13 -39.09
C ASN A 287 -7.48 1.10 -39.45
N GLN A 288 -8.46 0.88 -38.58
CA GLN A 288 -9.59 -0.02 -38.85
C GLN A 288 -10.43 0.46 -40.03
N ILE A 289 -10.74 1.75 -40.12
CA ILE A 289 -11.45 2.34 -41.26
C ILE A 289 -10.65 2.10 -42.55
N ARG A 290 -9.34 2.38 -42.54
CA ARG A 290 -8.45 2.13 -43.69
C ARG A 290 -8.36 0.66 -44.07
N GLU A 291 -8.39 -0.26 -43.11
CA GLU A 291 -8.40 -1.70 -43.35
C GLU A 291 -9.74 -2.16 -43.95
N GLN A 292 -10.86 -1.62 -43.46
CA GLN A 292 -12.18 -1.88 -44.02
C GLN A 292 -12.33 -1.33 -45.44
N GLU A 293 -11.84 -0.12 -45.70
CA GLU A 293 -11.78 0.47 -47.05
C GLU A 293 -10.96 -0.44 -47.97
N ARG A 294 -9.77 -0.89 -47.55
CA ARG A 294 -8.95 -1.84 -48.33
C ARG A 294 -9.68 -3.15 -48.63
N ALA A 295 -10.38 -3.70 -47.64
CA ALA A 295 -11.16 -4.93 -47.81
C ALA A 295 -12.32 -4.74 -48.80
N ARG A 296 -12.93 -3.55 -48.84
CA ARG A 296 -14.00 -3.20 -49.79
C ARG A 296 -13.47 -2.96 -51.20
N THR A 297 -12.32 -2.32 -51.35
CA THR A 297 -11.89 -1.85 -52.68
C THR A 297 -11.38 -2.98 -53.57
N GLN A 298 -10.97 -4.15 -53.07
CA GLN A 298 -10.42 -5.32 -53.82
C GLN A 298 -9.37 -5.02 -54.93
N ALA A 299 -8.98 -3.76 -55.11
CA ALA A 299 -8.24 -3.30 -56.27
C ALA A 299 -6.74 -3.43 -56.01
N LEU A 300 -6.11 -4.02 -57.02
CA LEU A 300 -4.68 -4.18 -57.36
C LEU A 300 -3.65 -3.74 -56.30
N PRO A 301 -2.63 -4.57 -56.04
CA PRO A 301 -1.58 -4.31 -55.06
C PRO A 301 -0.73 -3.12 -55.51
N VAL A 302 -1.19 -1.90 -55.27
CA VAL A 302 -0.37 -0.70 -55.39
C VAL A 302 0.74 -0.88 -54.37
N THR A 303 1.97 -0.94 -54.88
CA THR A 303 3.25 -1.05 -54.18
C THR A 303 3.37 0.09 -53.18
N ARG A 304 2.70 -0.07 -52.04
CA ARG A 304 2.77 0.88 -50.95
C ARG A 304 4.15 0.72 -50.34
N HIS A 305 5.04 1.64 -50.69
CA HIS A 305 6.18 1.98 -49.86
C HIS A 305 5.71 1.95 -48.41
N LYS A 306 6.42 1.16 -47.60
CA LYS A 306 6.26 0.98 -46.16
C LYS A 306 6.45 2.33 -45.44
N LEU A 307 5.58 3.30 -45.70
CA LEU A 307 5.57 4.60 -45.03
C LEU A 307 5.14 4.28 -43.60
N GLY A 308 6.17 4.03 -42.78
CA GLY A 308 6.12 3.24 -41.56
C GLY A 308 4.75 3.23 -40.91
N SER A 309 4.08 2.08 -41.04
CA SER A 309 2.91 1.73 -40.25
C SER A 309 3.37 1.66 -38.80
N LEU A 310 3.56 2.84 -38.20
CA LEU A 310 3.80 3.01 -36.79
C LEU A 310 2.46 2.70 -36.13
N HIS A 311 2.18 1.41 -35.99
CA HIS A 311 1.20 0.90 -35.07
C HIS A 311 1.50 1.58 -33.73
N GLY A 312 0.65 2.55 -33.36
CA GLY A 312 0.80 3.22 -32.08
C GLY A 312 0.68 2.15 -31.02
N SER A 313 1.78 1.83 -30.35
CA SER A 313 1.73 0.99 -29.16
C SER A 313 0.72 1.61 -28.19
N PRO A 314 -0.08 0.79 -27.48
CA PRO A 314 -0.87 1.33 -26.38
C PRO A 314 0.08 1.97 -25.36
N PRO A 315 -0.35 3.03 -24.64
CA PRO A 315 0.47 3.65 -23.61
C PRO A 315 1.02 2.62 -22.61
N SER A 316 2.23 2.82 -22.09
CA SER A 316 2.83 1.86 -21.15
C SER A 316 2.04 1.77 -19.85
N LYS A 317 1.75 0.52 -19.44
CA LYS A 317 1.17 0.20 -18.12
C LYS A 317 2.03 0.73 -16.96
N ARG A 318 3.34 0.93 -17.18
CA ARG A 318 4.26 1.51 -16.17
C ARG A 318 3.85 2.94 -15.82
N MET A 319 3.47 3.76 -16.81
CA MET A 319 3.02 5.14 -16.57
C MET A 319 1.78 5.17 -15.68
N LEU A 320 0.79 4.34 -16.00
CA LEU A 320 -0.43 4.20 -15.20
C LEU A 320 -0.11 3.77 -13.76
N LYS A 321 0.74 2.76 -13.56
CA LYS A 321 1.17 2.32 -12.23
C LYS A 321 1.88 3.42 -11.44
N MET A 322 2.69 4.25 -12.09
CA MET A 322 3.37 5.37 -11.44
C MET A 322 2.37 6.44 -10.96
N ILE A 323 1.39 6.80 -11.80
CA ILE A 323 0.33 7.76 -11.43
C ILE A 323 -0.51 7.21 -10.27
N LEU A 324 -0.94 5.94 -10.35
CA LEU A 324 -1.73 5.29 -9.30
C LEU A 324 -0.96 5.20 -7.97
N SER A 325 0.32 4.85 -8.00
CA SER A 325 1.18 4.77 -6.81
C SER A 325 1.32 6.14 -6.14
N LYS A 326 1.60 7.19 -6.93
CA LYS A 326 1.67 8.55 -6.43
C LYS A 326 0.33 8.98 -5.83
N ALA A 327 -0.79 8.74 -6.52
CA ALA A 327 -2.12 9.08 -6.03
C ALA A 327 -2.44 8.38 -4.70
N GLN A 328 -2.13 7.09 -4.57
CA GLN A 328 -2.31 6.35 -3.30
C GLN A 328 -1.51 6.96 -2.16
N ASN A 329 -0.25 7.31 -2.40
CA ASN A 329 0.61 7.91 -1.38
C ASN A 329 0.07 9.27 -0.90
N GLU A 330 -0.46 10.08 -1.82
CA GLU A 330 -1.04 11.39 -1.50
C GLU A 330 -2.42 11.27 -0.81
N ILE A 331 -3.23 10.27 -1.14
CA ILE A 331 -4.55 10.05 -0.53
C ILE A 331 -4.46 9.59 0.93
N ILE A 332 -3.40 8.87 1.30
CA ILE A 332 -3.16 8.39 2.67
C ILE A 332 -2.66 9.51 3.59
N LEU A 333 -2.28 10.69 3.04
CA LEU A 333 -1.82 11.82 3.84
C LEU A 333 -2.86 12.27 4.87
N ASP A 334 -2.37 12.75 6.01
CA ASP A 334 -3.23 13.10 7.15
C ASP A 334 -4.21 14.22 6.75
N PRO A 335 -5.53 13.97 6.81
CA PRO A 335 -6.56 14.94 6.44
C PRO A 335 -6.59 16.17 7.36
N VAL A 336 -5.95 16.13 8.54
CA VAL A 336 -5.89 17.28 9.47
C VAL A 336 -5.04 18.41 8.95
N LYS A 337 -3.90 18.05 8.34
CA LYS A 337 -2.90 19.05 8.00
C LYS A 337 -3.42 19.79 6.78
N GLU A 338 -3.77 21.07 6.96
CA GLU A 338 -4.31 21.91 5.89
C GLU A 338 -3.38 21.95 4.67
N SER A 339 -2.06 21.85 4.88
CA SER A 339 -1.05 21.75 3.82
C SER A 339 -1.16 20.47 2.95
N ASN A 340 -1.77 19.39 3.45
CA ASN A 340 -1.97 18.15 2.70
C ASN A 340 -3.25 18.16 1.86
N ARG A 341 -4.23 19.02 2.19
CA ARG A 341 -5.53 19.09 1.51
C ARG A 341 -5.40 19.26 -0.02
N PRO A 342 -4.65 20.24 -0.58
CA PRO A 342 -4.58 20.42 -2.03
C PRO A 342 -3.95 19.21 -2.74
N ARG A 343 -2.93 18.57 -2.13
CA ARG A 343 -2.28 17.37 -2.67
C ARG A 343 -3.25 16.19 -2.75
N ARG A 344 -4.09 16.03 -1.73
CA ARG A 344 -5.13 15.01 -1.69
C ARG A 344 -6.23 15.28 -2.72
N GLU A 345 -6.72 16.51 -2.81
CA GLU A 345 -7.71 16.92 -3.82
C GLU A 345 -7.18 16.65 -5.24
N ALA A 346 -5.92 16.99 -5.51
CA ALA A 346 -5.25 16.71 -6.77
C ALA A 346 -5.16 15.20 -7.07
N ALA A 347 -4.82 14.39 -6.07
CA ALA A 347 -4.80 12.93 -6.21
C ALA A 347 -6.20 12.35 -6.46
N LEU A 348 -7.24 12.85 -5.80
CA LEU A 348 -8.64 12.45 -6.03
C LEU A 348 -9.10 12.82 -7.44
N GLN A 349 -8.76 14.02 -7.93
CA GLN A 349 -9.04 14.46 -9.29
C GLN A 349 -8.32 13.56 -10.32
N ALA A 350 -7.04 13.26 -10.10
CA ALA A 350 -6.27 12.37 -10.96
C ALA A 350 -6.86 10.95 -11.03
N LEU A 351 -7.33 10.42 -9.91
CA LEU A 351 -8.04 9.13 -9.90
C LEU A 351 -9.37 9.18 -10.64
N CYS A 352 -10.12 10.28 -10.57
CA CYS A 352 -11.37 10.43 -11.32
C CYS A 352 -11.14 10.56 -12.82
N ASN A 353 -10.04 11.19 -13.25
CA ASN A 353 -9.59 11.19 -14.64
C ASN A 353 -9.25 9.79 -15.14
N ILE A 354 -8.63 8.94 -14.31
CA ILE A 354 -8.38 7.53 -14.67
C ILE A 354 -9.68 6.71 -14.63
N ALA A 355 -10.58 7.00 -13.68
CA ALA A 355 -11.86 6.33 -13.57
C ALA A 355 -12.75 6.60 -14.79
N SER A 356 -12.72 7.80 -15.38
CA SER A 356 -13.47 8.08 -16.62
C SER A 356 -12.99 7.24 -17.81
N LEU A 357 -11.70 6.91 -17.90
CA LEU A 357 -11.20 5.96 -18.91
C LEU A 357 -11.74 4.55 -18.68
N LEU A 358 -11.89 4.13 -17.42
CA LEU A 358 -12.44 2.82 -17.07
C LEU A 358 -13.96 2.75 -17.32
N ASP A 359 -14.65 3.87 -17.07
CA ASP A 359 -16.08 4.04 -17.34
C ASP A 359 -16.37 3.95 -18.83
N ALA A 360 -15.60 4.69 -19.63
CA ALA A 360 -15.66 4.68 -21.10
C ALA A 360 -15.13 3.39 -21.76
N ARG A 361 -14.64 2.41 -20.98
CA ARG A 361 -13.99 1.19 -21.48
C ARG A 361 -12.83 1.47 -22.45
N SER A 362 -12.10 2.54 -22.18
CA SER A 362 -11.03 3.05 -23.05
C SER A 362 -9.64 2.48 -22.74
N LEU A 363 -9.47 1.80 -21.60
CA LEU A 363 -8.16 1.33 -21.18
C LEU A 363 -7.67 0.16 -22.07
N PRO A 364 -6.46 0.21 -22.63
CA PRO A 364 -5.93 -0.80 -23.55
C PRO A 364 -5.38 -2.06 -22.85
N TYR A 365 -5.71 -2.29 -21.59
CA TYR A 365 -5.10 -3.36 -20.78
C TYR A 365 -6.12 -4.39 -20.33
N THR A 366 -5.71 -5.66 -20.35
CA THR A 366 -6.49 -6.78 -19.77
C THR A 366 -6.48 -6.72 -18.25
N ASP A 367 -5.33 -6.37 -17.66
CA ASP A 367 -5.16 -6.24 -16.22
C ASP A 367 -5.32 -4.79 -15.75
N VAL A 368 -6.51 -4.54 -15.22
CA VAL A 368 -6.94 -3.29 -14.57
C VAL A 368 -7.07 -3.46 -13.05
N SER A 369 -6.53 -4.54 -12.48
CA SER A 369 -6.64 -4.85 -11.04
C SER A 369 -6.12 -3.70 -10.18
N SER A 370 -4.96 -3.12 -10.49
CA SER A 370 -4.38 -2.00 -9.74
C SER A 370 -5.25 -0.74 -9.80
N VAL A 371 -5.91 -0.48 -10.93
CA VAL A 371 -6.85 0.64 -11.07
C VAL A 371 -8.03 0.42 -10.13
N ILE A 372 -8.70 -0.73 -10.25
CA ILE A 372 -9.89 -1.06 -9.45
C ILE A 372 -9.57 -1.00 -7.94
N ARG A 373 -8.42 -1.57 -7.52
CA ARG A 373 -7.95 -1.51 -6.12
C ARG A 373 -7.79 -0.09 -5.62
N THR A 374 -7.21 0.78 -6.44
CA THR A 374 -7.01 2.18 -6.09
C THR A 374 -8.34 2.92 -5.98
N LEU A 375 -9.25 2.69 -6.94
CA LEU A 375 -10.55 3.35 -7.02
C LEU A 375 -11.47 3.01 -5.84
N TYR A 376 -11.54 1.74 -5.38
CA TYR A 376 -12.36 1.40 -4.21
C TYR A 376 -11.69 1.75 -2.87
N SER A 377 -10.40 2.09 -2.88
CA SER A 377 -9.64 2.50 -1.69
C SER A 377 -9.74 4.01 -1.44
N VAL A 378 -10.41 4.75 -2.32
CA VAL A 378 -10.72 6.17 -2.13
C VAL A 378 -11.51 6.34 -0.81
N PRO A 379 -11.07 7.23 0.10
CA PRO A 379 -11.78 7.47 1.35
C PRO A 379 -13.09 8.23 1.10
N LYS A 380 -14.04 8.12 2.04
CA LYS A 380 -15.24 8.96 2.04
C LYS A 380 -14.86 10.39 2.44
N ASP A 381 -14.62 11.22 1.43
CA ASP A 381 -14.24 12.63 1.58
C ASP A 381 -15.38 13.54 1.10
N PRO A 382 -15.73 14.61 1.85
CA PRO A 382 -16.69 15.61 1.37
C PRO A 382 -16.20 16.45 0.19
N ASP A 383 -14.90 16.48 -0.11
CA ASP A 383 -14.34 17.26 -1.21
C ASP A 383 -14.93 16.82 -2.56
N LYS A 384 -15.27 17.79 -3.43
CA LYS A 384 -15.84 17.54 -4.77
C LYS A 384 -14.80 17.75 -5.86
N VAL A 385 -14.76 16.84 -6.81
CA VAL A 385 -13.87 16.87 -7.99
C VAL A 385 -14.66 17.02 -9.28
N TRP A 386 -14.00 17.46 -10.34
CA TRP A 386 -14.61 17.61 -11.66
C TRP A 386 -14.54 16.30 -12.44
N VAL A 387 -15.62 15.95 -13.12
CA VAL A 387 -15.69 14.79 -14.01
C VAL A 387 -16.40 15.23 -15.28
N THR A 388 -15.96 14.67 -16.41
CA THR A 388 -16.66 14.82 -17.70
C THR A 388 -17.78 13.78 -17.76
N ASP A 389 -19.02 14.20 -17.60
CA ASP A 389 -20.20 13.36 -17.77
C ASP A 389 -20.93 13.83 -19.04
N LEU A 390 -21.06 12.95 -20.04
CA LEU A 390 -21.68 13.27 -21.33
C LEU A 390 -21.12 14.55 -22.03
N GLY A 391 -19.82 14.80 -21.87
CA GLY A 391 -19.15 15.99 -22.43
C GLY A 391 -19.31 17.27 -21.61
N GLN A 392 -20.18 17.28 -20.60
CA GLN A 392 -20.34 18.40 -19.66
C GLN A 392 -19.50 18.18 -18.40
N GLY A 393 -18.95 19.28 -17.86
CA GLY A 393 -18.20 19.24 -16.60
C GLY A 393 -19.12 19.24 -15.40
N ALA A 394 -19.15 18.14 -14.63
CA ALA A 394 -19.93 18.03 -13.41
C ALA A 394 -19.02 17.93 -12.17
N ARG A 395 -19.40 18.57 -11.07
CA ARG A 395 -18.71 18.41 -9.76
C ARG A 395 -19.35 17.28 -8.97
N VAL A 396 -18.64 16.16 -8.85
CA VAL A 396 -19.12 14.94 -8.17
C VAL A 396 -18.29 14.62 -6.94
N GLN A 397 -18.85 13.83 -6.02
CA GLN A 397 -18.08 13.25 -4.92
C GLN A 397 -17.20 12.11 -5.47
N PRO A 398 -15.86 12.16 -5.32
CA PRO A 398 -14.95 11.15 -5.85
C PRO A 398 -15.35 9.74 -5.43
N TYR A 399 -15.66 9.58 -4.14
CA TYR A 399 -16.03 8.28 -3.56
C TYR A 399 -17.24 7.65 -4.25
N GLU A 400 -18.31 8.42 -4.46
CA GLU A 400 -19.54 7.90 -5.07
C GLU A 400 -19.31 7.60 -6.56
N TYR A 401 -18.61 8.49 -7.25
CA TYR A 401 -18.26 8.32 -8.66
C TYR A 401 -17.40 7.08 -8.91
N THR A 402 -16.29 6.89 -8.19
CA THR A 402 -15.42 5.73 -8.41
C THR A 402 -16.13 4.41 -8.11
N HIS A 403 -17.00 4.39 -7.08
CA HIS A 403 -17.82 3.22 -6.76
C HIS A 403 -18.90 2.93 -7.82
N ARG A 404 -19.48 3.97 -8.45
CA ARG A 404 -20.40 3.87 -9.59
C ARG A 404 -19.69 3.22 -10.78
N VAL A 405 -18.52 3.74 -11.16
CA VAL A 405 -17.71 3.22 -12.28
C VAL A 405 -17.35 1.75 -12.08
N ILE A 406 -16.91 1.34 -10.87
CA ILE A 406 -16.60 -0.08 -10.62
C ILE A 406 -17.86 -0.95 -10.67
N LEU A 407 -19.00 -0.45 -10.21
CA LEU A 407 -20.25 -1.20 -10.23
C LEU A 407 -20.75 -1.43 -11.67
N GLN A 408 -20.72 -0.37 -12.50
CA GLN A 408 -21.00 -0.46 -13.93
C GLN A 408 -19.99 -1.38 -14.62
N LEU A 409 -18.71 -1.33 -14.20
CA LEU A 409 -17.73 -2.29 -14.66
C LEU A 409 -18.12 -3.74 -14.40
N ALA A 410 -18.59 -4.02 -13.18
CA ALA A 410 -18.96 -5.35 -12.75
C ALA A 410 -20.32 -5.83 -13.30
N SER A 411 -21.24 -4.93 -13.63
CA SER A 411 -22.55 -5.29 -14.21
C SER A 411 -22.43 -5.61 -15.70
N ASP A 412 -21.62 -4.83 -16.43
CA ASP A 412 -21.60 -4.81 -17.89
C ASP A 412 -20.24 -5.31 -18.41
N LEU A 413 -19.91 -6.55 -18.05
CA LEU A 413 -18.67 -7.20 -18.48
C LEU A 413 -18.70 -7.51 -19.99
N SER A 414 -17.57 -7.27 -20.65
CA SER A 414 -17.42 -7.59 -22.07
C SER A 414 -17.33 -9.11 -22.30
N ASN A 415 -18.24 -9.66 -23.11
CA ASN A 415 -18.28 -11.07 -23.51
C ASN A 415 -17.30 -11.42 -24.67
N SER A 416 -16.32 -10.55 -24.95
CA SER A 416 -15.68 -10.42 -26.27
C SER A 416 -15.36 -11.74 -26.98
N SER A 417 -16.13 -11.99 -28.05
CA SER A 417 -15.86 -12.93 -29.15
C SER A 417 -16.76 -12.73 -30.36
N LYS A 418 -17.86 -11.97 -30.23
CA LYS A 418 -18.75 -11.71 -31.37
C LYS A 418 -18.29 -10.43 -32.06
N GLY A 419 -17.45 -10.62 -33.08
CA GLY A 419 -17.37 -9.67 -34.19
C GLY A 419 -18.75 -9.50 -34.82
N ALA A 420 -19.09 -8.25 -35.15
CA ALA A 420 -20.04 -7.87 -36.21
C ALA A 420 -20.24 -6.33 -36.23
N HIS A 421 -20.12 -5.64 -35.09
CA HIS A 421 -20.31 -4.19 -35.04
C HIS A 421 -19.13 -3.46 -34.39
N PRO A 422 -18.16 -2.96 -35.20
CA PRO A 422 -17.01 -2.20 -34.73
C PRO A 422 -17.34 -0.82 -34.16
N GLU A 423 -18.59 -0.35 -34.27
CA GLU A 423 -18.90 1.07 -34.10
C GLU A 423 -19.33 1.49 -32.68
N LYS A 424 -19.66 0.56 -31.76
CA LYS A 424 -20.29 0.97 -30.48
C LYS A 424 -19.73 0.36 -29.19
N PHE A 425 -18.90 -0.68 -29.24
CA PHE A 425 -18.40 -1.32 -28.01
C PHE A 425 -16.95 -0.97 -27.73
N GLY A 426 -16.73 -0.40 -26.55
CA GLY A 426 -15.44 0.17 -26.14
C GLY A 426 -14.26 -0.81 -26.21
N ILE A 427 -13.08 -0.20 -26.28
CA ILE A 427 -11.84 -0.78 -26.81
C ILE A 427 -11.14 -1.74 -25.81
N MET A 428 -11.61 -1.77 -24.56
CA MET A 428 -11.01 -2.56 -23.48
C MET A 428 -10.99 -4.07 -23.78
N PRO A 429 -9.82 -4.72 -23.73
CA PRO A 429 -9.73 -6.17 -23.94
C PRO A 429 -10.38 -6.95 -22.77
N PRO A 430 -10.64 -8.26 -22.93
CA PRO A 430 -11.21 -9.09 -21.87
C PRO A 430 -10.40 -9.00 -20.57
N LEU A 431 -11.11 -8.88 -19.44
CA LEU A 431 -10.47 -8.74 -18.13
C LEU A 431 -9.56 -9.94 -17.81
N SER A 432 -8.45 -9.65 -17.13
CA SER A 432 -7.53 -10.65 -16.56
C SER A 432 -8.14 -11.35 -15.34
N LEU A 433 -7.61 -12.52 -14.98
CA LEU A 433 -7.97 -13.24 -13.75
C LEU A 433 -7.78 -12.37 -12.50
N GLU A 434 -6.68 -11.61 -12.42
CA GLU A 434 -6.42 -10.68 -11.32
C GLU A 434 -7.48 -9.56 -11.21
N SER A 435 -8.00 -9.11 -12.35
CA SER A 435 -9.07 -8.11 -12.40
C SER A 435 -10.39 -8.70 -11.89
N TYR A 436 -10.73 -9.94 -12.28
CA TYR A 436 -11.86 -10.66 -11.71
C TYR A 436 -11.73 -10.86 -10.20
N ASN A 437 -10.56 -11.30 -9.72
CA ASN A 437 -10.32 -11.49 -8.28
C ASN A 437 -10.49 -10.20 -7.49
N THR A 438 -10.07 -9.09 -8.08
CA THR A 438 -10.26 -7.76 -7.50
C THR A 438 -11.73 -7.33 -7.52
N LEU A 439 -12.48 -7.60 -8.59
CA LEU A 439 -13.92 -7.34 -8.67
C LEU A 439 -14.73 -8.24 -7.71
N LEU A 440 -14.35 -9.51 -7.55
CA LEU A 440 -14.94 -10.43 -6.59
C LEU A 440 -14.70 -9.95 -5.16
N HIS A 441 -13.47 -9.52 -4.86
CA HIS A 441 -13.16 -8.89 -3.59
C HIS A 441 -14.01 -7.64 -3.39
N TYR A 442 -14.13 -6.76 -4.39
CA TYR A 442 -14.99 -5.59 -4.33
C TYR A 442 -16.47 -5.94 -4.06
N ALA A 443 -17.03 -6.89 -4.82
CA ALA A 443 -18.42 -7.33 -4.72
C ALA A 443 -18.72 -7.89 -3.33
N LEU A 444 -17.89 -8.80 -2.82
CA LEU A 444 -18.12 -9.45 -1.53
C LEU A 444 -17.73 -8.58 -0.34
N ARG A 445 -16.66 -7.78 -0.45
CA ARG A 445 -16.13 -6.97 0.67
C ARG A 445 -16.74 -5.58 0.77
N HIS A 446 -16.82 -4.86 -0.35
CA HIS A 446 -17.27 -3.47 -0.37
C HIS A 446 -18.77 -3.34 -0.60
N ARG A 447 -19.33 -4.16 -1.50
CA ARG A 447 -20.77 -4.17 -1.78
C ARG A 447 -21.56 -5.17 -0.94
N GLN A 448 -20.90 -6.19 -0.37
CA GLN A 448 -21.55 -7.30 0.34
C GLN A 448 -22.61 -8.02 -0.53
N SER A 449 -22.43 -8.01 -1.85
CA SER A 449 -23.37 -8.57 -2.81
C SER A 449 -22.88 -9.93 -3.30
N ILE A 450 -23.51 -10.99 -2.78
CA ILE A 450 -23.26 -12.37 -3.22
C ILE A 450 -23.72 -12.54 -4.67
N THR A 451 -24.87 -11.97 -5.04
CA THR A 451 -25.44 -12.04 -6.39
C THR A 451 -24.50 -11.48 -7.45
N LEU A 452 -23.88 -10.32 -7.19
CA LEU A 452 -22.88 -9.74 -8.08
C LEU A 452 -21.65 -10.65 -8.20
N ALA A 453 -21.14 -11.17 -7.08
CA ALA A 453 -20.03 -12.12 -7.09
C ALA A 453 -20.37 -13.39 -7.89
N ARG A 454 -21.63 -13.84 -7.85
CA ARG A 454 -22.08 -14.98 -8.66
C ARG A 454 -22.05 -14.69 -10.16
N ARG A 455 -22.58 -13.53 -10.54
CA ARG A 455 -22.53 -13.07 -11.94
C ARG A 455 -21.10 -12.96 -12.43
N LEU A 456 -20.19 -12.45 -11.61
CA LEU A 456 -18.76 -12.33 -11.93
C LEU A 456 -18.11 -13.70 -12.16
N LEU A 457 -18.29 -14.67 -11.25
CA LEU A 457 -17.74 -16.02 -11.44
C LEU A 457 -18.34 -16.73 -12.65
N HIS A 458 -19.66 -16.66 -12.82
CA HIS A 458 -20.31 -17.27 -13.97
C HIS A 458 -19.82 -16.66 -15.29
N HIS A 459 -19.66 -15.33 -15.35
CA HIS A 459 -19.08 -14.68 -16.52
C HIS A 459 -17.63 -15.10 -16.75
N MET A 460 -16.80 -15.10 -15.71
CA MET A 460 -15.40 -15.50 -15.78
C MET A 460 -15.23 -16.92 -16.34
N GLU A 461 -16.04 -17.86 -15.87
CA GLU A 461 -15.93 -19.29 -16.19
C GLU A 461 -16.64 -19.69 -17.50
N HIS A 462 -17.78 -19.07 -17.83
CA HIS A 462 -18.66 -19.59 -18.89
C HIS A 462 -18.90 -18.60 -20.04
N LYS A 463 -18.93 -17.29 -19.77
CA LYS A 463 -19.29 -16.28 -20.79
C LYS A 463 -18.07 -15.62 -21.45
N ARG A 464 -17.01 -15.41 -20.68
CA ARG A 464 -15.75 -14.87 -21.17
C ARG A 464 -15.15 -15.83 -22.19
N LYS A 465 -14.56 -15.29 -23.24
CA LYS A 465 -13.79 -16.07 -24.23
C LYS A 465 -12.35 -15.54 -24.30
N PRO A 466 -11.33 -16.39 -24.10
CA PRO A 466 -11.46 -17.76 -23.58
C PRO A 466 -12.03 -17.76 -22.13
N PRO A 467 -12.66 -18.85 -21.67
CA PRO A 467 -13.08 -18.97 -20.27
C PRO A 467 -11.85 -18.95 -19.34
N LEU A 468 -12.01 -18.42 -18.13
CA LEU A 468 -10.99 -18.45 -17.08
C LEU A 468 -11.46 -19.35 -15.92
N ARG A 469 -10.55 -20.17 -15.42
CA ARG A 469 -10.80 -20.97 -14.21
C ARG A 469 -10.40 -20.20 -12.95
N PRO A 470 -11.12 -20.36 -11.83
CA PRO A 470 -10.71 -19.82 -10.53
C PRO A 470 -9.37 -20.38 -10.08
N ASP A 471 -8.46 -19.49 -9.67
CA ASP A 471 -7.18 -19.84 -9.03
C ASP A 471 -7.29 -19.86 -7.50
N ILE A 472 -6.18 -20.20 -6.82
CA ILE A 472 -6.11 -20.20 -5.35
C ILE A 472 -6.42 -18.82 -4.77
N THR A 473 -6.06 -17.74 -5.46
CA THR A 473 -6.36 -16.38 -5.00
C THR A 473 -7.87 -16.09 -5.07
N THR A 474 -8.58 -16.60 -6.08
CA THR A 474 -10.04 -16.57 -6.19
C THR A 474 -10.69 -17.23 -4.98
N TYR A 475 -10.32 -18.47 -4.67
CA TYR A 475 -10.89 -19.19 -3.53
C TYR A 475 -10.53 -18.53 -2.18
N ASN A 476 -9.31 -18.00 -2.05
CA ASN A 476 -8.91 -17.21 -0.88
C ASN A 476 -9.81 -15.99 -0.66
N VAL A 477 -10.16 -15.27 -1.73
CA VAL A 477 -11.11 -14.14 -1.68
C VAL A 477 -12.49 -14.62 -1.23
N ILE A 478 -12.95 -15.75 -1.77
CA ILE A 478 -14.25 -16.34 -1.42
C ILE A 478 -14.28 -16.79 0.05
N ILE A 479 -13.30 -17.53 0.54
CA ILE A 479 -13.22 -18.01 1.93
C ILE A 479 -13.22 -16.82 2.91
N ARG A 480 -12.37 -15.82 2.68
CA ARG A 480 -12.29 -14.64 3.55
C ARG A 480 -13.59 -13.84 3.55
N SER A 481 -14.19 -13.67 2.38
CA SER A 481 -15.37 -12.82 2.23
C SER A 481 -16.65 -13.56 2.64
N GLY A 482 -16.76 -14.86 2.40
CA GLY A 482 -17.81 -15.73 2.93
C GLY A 482 -17.80 -15.76 4.45
N SER A 483 -16.62 -15.95 5.06
CA SER A 483 -16.41 -15.84 6.52
C SER A 483 -16.85 -14.48 7.07
N LEU A 484 -16.52 -13.41 6.34
CA LEU A 484 -16.94 -12.05 6.70
C LEU A 484 -18.46 -11.93 6.66
N LEU A 485 -19.07 -12.35 5.55
CA LEU A 485 -20.50 -12.30 5.27
C LEU A 485 -21.33 -13.27 6.13
N ARG A 486 -20.66 -14.21 6.83
CA ARG A 486 -21.26 -15.31 7.59
C ARG A 486 -22.06 -16.27 6.71
N GLN A 487 -21.59 -16.44 5.49
CA GLN A 487 -22.12 -17.40 4.53
C GLN A 487 -21.20 -18.61 4.59
N ASN A 488 -21.47 -19.50 5.56
CA ASN A 488 -20.61 -20.66 5.79
C ASN A 488 -20.62 -21.58 4.57
N ASP A 489 -21.78 -21.75 3.93
CA ASP A 489 -21.97 -22.59 2.75
C ASP A 489 -21.05 -22.17 1.59
N LEU A 490 -20.89 -20.85 1.39
CA LEU A 490 -19.98 -20.28 0.39
C LEU A 490 -18.51 -20.64 0.70
N THR A 491 -18.13 -20.53 1.97
CA THR A 491 -16.77 -20.83 2.42
C THR A 491 -16.48 -22.33 2.38
N GLU A 492 -17.40 -23.18 2.85
CA GLU A 492 -17.24 -24.63 2.86
C GLU A 492 -17.21 -25.18 1.44
N SER A 493 -18.07 -24.71 0.52
CA SER A 493 -18.00 -25.13 -0.90
C SER A 493 -16.66 -24.80 -1.55
N ALA A 494 -16.07 -23.64 -1.21
CA ALA A 494 -14.71 -23.30 -1.67
C ALA A 494 -13.64 -24.19 -1.03
N LEU A 495 -13.76 -24.50 0.28
CA LEU A 495 -12.82 -25.38 0.98
C LEU A 495 -12.91 -26.83 0.51
N GLU A 496 -14.11 -27.35 0.28
CA GLU A 496 -14.35 -28.70 -0.27
C GLU A 496 -13.63 -28.88 -1.60
N ARG A 497 -13.74 -27.89 -2.51
CA ARG A 497 -13.01 -27.92 -3.78
C ARG A 497 -11.49 -27.95 -3.60
N ILE A 498 -10.94 -27.17 -2.66
CA ILE A 498 -9.50 -27.19 -2.39
C ILE A 498 -9.08 -28.53 -1.75
N ARG A 499 -9.88 -29.05 -0.82
CA ARG A 499 -9.60 -30.31 -0.09
C ARG A 499 -9.73 -31.55 -0.98
N GLY A 500 -10.57 -31.51 -2.01
CA GLY A 500 -10.75 -32.61 -2.96
C GLY A 500 -9.55 -32.84 -3.88
N LEU A 501 -8.55 -31.96 -3.86
CA LEU A 501 -7.32 -32.08 -4.65
C LEU A 501 -6.27 -32.89 -3.89
N THR A 502 -5.65 -33.85 -4.57
CA THR A 502 -4.68 -34.79 -3.99
C THR A 502 -3.43 -34.08 -3.45
N GLU A 503 -3.03 -32.97 -4.07
CA GLU A 503 -1.89 -32.14 -3.67
C GLU A 503 -2.08 -31.49 -2.29
N ASN A 504 -3.34 -31.34 -1.85
CA ASN A 504 -3.69 -30.68 -0.59
C ASN A 504 -3.93 -31.65 0.57
N SER A 505 -3.79 -32.97 0.34
CA SER A 505 -4.02 -34.03 1.33
C SER A 505 -3.21 -33.88 2.63
N ARG A 506 -1.98 -33.36 2.53
CA ARG A 506 -1.08 -33.12 3.68
C ARG A 506 -1.23 -31.73 4.31
N HIS A 507 -2.02 -30.85 3.69
CA HIS A 507 -2.13 -29.47 4.12
C HIS A 507 -3.06 -29.33 5.35
N ALA A 508 -2.78 -28.40 6.25
CA ALA A 508 -3.49 -28.26 7.53
C ALA A 508 -4.98 -27.83 7.41
N ILE A 509 -5.44 -27.53 6.19
CA ILE A 509 -6.86 -27.27 5.90
C ILE A 509 -7.72 -28.54 5.98
N MET A 510 -7.08 -29.71 5.97
CA MET A 510 -7.74 -31.02 6.10
C MET A 510 -8.22 -31.30 7.53
N VAL A 511 -7.67 -30.60 8.54
CA VAL A 511 -8.15 -30.69 9.92
C VAL A 511 -9.51 -30.00 10.02
N GLN A 512 -10.57 -30.80 10.08
CA GLN A 512 -11.95 -30.32 10.18
C GLN A 512 -12.35 -30.14 11.65
N PRO A 513 -13.22 -29.17 11.98
CA PRO A 513 -13.85 -29.15 13.29
C PRO A 513 -14.64 -30.45 13.49
N PRO A 514 -14.70 -30.98 14.73
CA PRO A 514 -15.59 -32.11 15.02
C PRO A 514 -17.01 -31.74 14.57
N PRO A 515 -17.76 -32.68 13.98
CA PRO A 515 -19.12 -32.44 13.51
C PRO A 515 -19.90 -31.85 14.68
N SER A 516 -20.17 -30.55 14.58
CA SER A 516 -20.66 -29.83 15.74
C SER A 516 -22.09 -30.31 15.97
N LEU A 517 -22.35 -30.92 17.13
CA LEU A 517 -23.69 -31.33 17.62
C LEU A 517 -24.65 -30.12 17.80
N VAL A 518 -24.33 -28.98 17.19
CA VAL A 518 -25.19 -27.82 17.12
C VAL A 518 -26.36 -28.23 16.25
N VAL A 519 -27.42 -28.65 16.94
CA VAL A 519 -28.81 -28.70 16.48
C VAL A 519 -28.97 -27.56 15.47
N ALA A 520 -28.92 -27.91 14.19
CA ALA A 520 -29.22 -26.96 13.13
C ALA A 520 -30.59 -26.39 13.53
N PRO A 521 -30.72 -25.07 13.75
CA PRO A 521 -32.02 -24.53 14.04
C PRO A 521 -32.92 -24.98 12.89
N ASN A 522 -33.96 -25.77 13.18
CA ASN A 522 -34.98 -26.20 12.21
C ASN A 522 -35.37 -24.98 11.38
N ARG A 523 -34.76 -24.86 10.22
CA ARG A 523 -34.97 -23.83 9.21
C ARG A 523 -35.41 -24.58 7.97
N SER A 524 -36.40 -25.44 8.11
CA SER A 524 -36.92 -26.29 7.04
C SER A 524 -37.40 -25.48 5.84
N ASP A 525 -37.81 -24.22 6.01
CA ASP A 525 -38.56 -23.54 4.94
C ASP A 525 -37.75 -22.48 4.16
N VAL A 526 -36.49 -22.22 4.54
CA VAL A 526 -35.64 -21.22 3.83
C VAL A 526 -34.49 -21.86 3.05
N TYR A 527 -34.27 -23.17 3.21
CA TYR A 527 -33.18 -23.91 2.56
C TYR A 527 -33.62 -24.80 1.38
N ALA A 528 -34.91 -24.86 1.02
CA ALA A 528 -35.37 -25.51 -0.21
C ALA A 528 -34.88 -24.80 -1.49
N ALA A 529 -34.40 -23.56 -1.38
CA ALA A 529 -33.44 -23.03 -2.33
C ALA A 529 -32.05 -23.61 -2.01
N GLU A 530 -31.88 -24.91 -2.29
CA GLU A 530 -30.56 -25.53 -2.36
C GLU A 530 -29.63 -24.53 -3.03
N SER A 531 -28.59 -24.17 -2.30
CA SER A 531 -27.65 -23.11 -2.62
C SER A 531 -27.28 -23.18 -4.11
N LYS A 532 -27.94 -22.36 -4.96
CA LYS A 532 -27.64 -22.22 -6.40
C LYS A 532 -26.13 -22.03 -6.65
N TRP A 533 -25.40 -21.59 -5.62
CA TRP A 533 -23.95 -21.55 -5.61
C TRP A 533 -23.27 -22.92 -5.69
N ALA A 534 -23.65 -23.86 -4.81
CA ALA A 534 -23.12 -25.21 -4.82
C ALA A 534 -23.40 -25.89 -6.16
N ILE A 535 -24.59 -25.65 -6.74
CA ILE A 535 -24.98 -26.14 -8.07
C ILE A 535 -24.06 -25.56 -9.16
N THR A 536 -23.88 -24.23 -9.19
CA THR A 536 -23.00 -23.56 -10.17
C THR A 536 -21.57 -24.09 -10.09
N LEU A 537 -21.08 -24.40 -8.88
CA LEU A 537 -19.76 -24.99 -8.70
C LEU A 537 -19.72 -26.50 -9.05
N LYS A 538 -20.76 -27.27 -8.75
CA LYS A 538 -20.73 -28.73 -8.97
C LYS A 538 -20.80 -29.13 -10.46
N HIS A 539 -21.38 -28.30 -11.34
CA HIS A 539 -21.52 -28.62 -12.78
C HIS A 539 -20.24 -28.48 -13.63
N GLN A 540 -19.05 -28.25 -13.04
CA GLN A 540 -17.77 -28.15 -13.75
C GLN A 540 -17.15 -29.52 -14.15
N LYS A 541 -17.95 -30.45 -14.69
CA LYS A 541 -17.45 -31.73 -15.24
C LYS A 541 -16.95 -31.62 -16.71
N ALA A 542 -16.73 -30.40 -17.23
CA ALA A 542 -16.21 -30.22 -18.59
C ALA A 542 -14.73 -30.66 -18.69
N GLY A 543 -14.42 -31.43 -19.74
CA GLY A 543 -13.23 -32.27 -19.94
C GLY A 543 -11.85 -31.66 -19.62
N PRO A 544 -10.81 -32.50 -19.47
CA PRO A 544 -9.53 -32.12 -18.87
C PRO A 544 -8.79 -31.09 -19.73
N PRO A 545 -8.73 -29.81 -19.34
CA PRO A 545 -7.76 -28.92 -19.94
C PRO A 545 -6.41 -29.16 -19.29
N THR A 546 -5.36 -29.02 -20.08
CA THR A 546 -3.97 -29.00 -19.63
C THR A 546 -3.77 -27.87 -18.61
N TRP A 547 -3.53 -28.23 -17.35
CA TRP A 547 -3.28 -27.27 -16.28
C TRP A 547 -1.87 -26.72 -16.40
N GLU A 548 -1.70 -25.40 -16.53
CA GLU A 548 -0.36 -24.80 -16.42
C GLU A 548 0.13 -24.75 -14.96
N THR A 549 -0.79 -24.72 -13.97
CA THR A 549 -0.42 -24.74 -12.53
C THR A 549 -1.43 -25.53 -11.68
N PRO A 550 -0.97 -26.48 -10.83
CA PRO A 550 -1.85 -27.20 -9.91
C PRO A 550 -2.35 -26.27 -8.79
N LEU A 551 -3.62 -26.42 -8.40
CA LEU A 551 -4.28 -25.58 -7.37
C LEU A 551 -3.82 -25.98 -5.95
N LYS A 552 -2.59 -25.60 -5.59
CA LYS A 552 -1.98 -25.89 -4.29
C LYS A 552 -2.40 -24.87 -3.24
N ALA A 553 -2.86 -25.34 -2.09
CA ALA A 553 -3.18 -24.51 -0.93
C ALA A 553 -1.93 -23.81 -0.39
N ASP A 554 -2.01 -22.50 -0.25
CA ASP A 554 -0.92 -21.65 0.23
C ASP A 554 -1.10 -21.21 1.70
N VAL A 555 -0.09 -20.54 2.24
CA VAL A 555 -0.12 -19.96 3.60
C VAL A 555 -1.29 -18.98 3.75
N PHE A 556 -1.68 -18.29 2.68
CA PHE A 556 -2.84 -17.40 2.69
C PHE A 556 -4.16 -18.16 2.84
N THR A 557 -4.27 -19.36 2.26
CA THR A 557 -5.39 -20.29 2.39
C THR A 557 -5.51 -20.79 3.82
N LEU A 558 -4.41 -21.26 4.39
CA LEU A 558 -4.35 -21.63 5.81
C LEU A 558 -4.79 -20.47 6.72
N THR A 559 -4.27 -19.27 6.45
CA THR A 559 -4.61 -18.06 7.22
C THR A 559 -6.10 -17.72 7.09
N SER A 560 -6.67 -17.84 5.88
CA SER A 560 -8.10 -17.61 5.63
C SER A 560 -8.96 -18.64 6.37
N TYR A 561 -8.54 -19.90 6.38
CA TYR A 561 -9.21 -20.99 7.08
C TYR A 561 -9.21 -20.80 8.61
N ILE A 562 -8.06 -20.44 9.19
CA ILE A 562 -7.97 -20.13 10.63
C ILE A 562 -8.88 -18.94 10.98
N GLN A 563 -8.94 -17.93 10.12
CA GLN A 563 -9.83 -16.78 10.31
C GLN A 563 -11.31 -17.18 10.22
N HIS A 564 -11.66 -18.09 9.30
CA HIS A 564 -12.99 -18.68 9.15
C HIS A 564 -13.41 -19.39 10.43
N LEU A 565 -12.62 -20.37 10.90
CA LEU A 565 -12.87 -21.10 12.17
C LEU A 565 -13.03 -20.15 13.37
N THR A 566 -12.19 -19.11 13.41
CA THR A 566 -12.23 -18.08 14.44
C THR A 566 -13.48 -17.20 14.35
N ALA A 567 -14.05 -17.03 13.16
CA ALA A 567 -15.25 -16.23 12.90
C ALA A 567 -16.54 -17.04 13.15
N THR A 568 -16.55 -18.32 12.79
CA THR A 568 -17.67 -19.26 13.01
C THR A 568 -17.82 -19.70 14.45
N GLY A 569 -16.79 -19.48 15.28
CA GLY A 569 -16.86 -19.77 16.71
C GLY A 569 -16.21 -21.09 17.12
N ASN A 570 -15.37 -21.66 16.24
CA ASN A 570 -14.56 -22.85 16.48
C ASN A 570 -13.06 -22.51 16.64
N PRO A 571 -12.67 -21.53 17.49
CA PRO A 571 -11.25 -21.17 17.64
C PRO A 571 -10.42 -22.26 18.33
N ASP A 572 -11.05 -23.24 18.98
CA ASP A 572 -10.36 -24.29 19.73
C ASP A 572 -9.60 -25.27 18.83
N VAL A 573 -10.19 -25.57 17.66
CA VAL A 573 -9.65 -26.42 16.58
C VAL A 573 -8.35 -25.86 16.01
N VAL A 574 -8.14 -24.54 16.13
CA VAL A 574 -6.91 -23.90 15.67
C VAL A 574 -5.69 -24.39 16.46
N ALA A 575 -5.87 -24.89 17.68
CA ALA A 575 -4.77 -25.52 18.41
C ALA A 575 -4.31 -26.83 17.72
N ASP A 576 -5.24 -27.62 17.21
CA ASP A 576 -4.94 -28.89 16.56
C ASP A 576 -4.27 -28.64 15.20
N ILE A 577 -4.80 -27.67 14.44
CA ILE A 577 -4.16 -27.15 13.22
C ILE A 577 -2.75 -26.65 13.52
N LEU A 578 -2.56 -25.94 14.64
CA LEU A 578 -1.26 -25.39 15.01
C LEU A 578 -0.23 -26.49 15.26
N PHE A 579 -0.61 -27.61 15.89
CA PHE A 579 0.29 -28.75 16.07
C PHE A 579 0.53 -29.53 14.78
N HIS A 580 -0.40 -29.50 13.83
CA HIS A 580 -0.16 -30.03 12.48
C HIS A 580 0.85 -29.18 11.69
N VAL A 581 0.74 -27.84 11.77
CA VAL A 581 1.57 -26.89 11.01
C VAL A 581 2.95 -26.71 11.66
N LEU A 582 2.98 -26.66 12.98
CA LEU A 582 4.16 -26.44 13.81
C LEU A 582 4.23 -27.57 14.87
N PRO A 583 4.51 -28.81 14.46
CA PRO A 583 4.63 -29.95 15.38
C PRO A 583 5.69 -29.67 16.45
N GLU A 584 6.67 -28.80 16.19
CA GLU A 584 7.71 -28.46 17.14
C GLU A 584 7.21 -27.63 18.33
N LEU A 585 5.94 -27.20 18.33
CA LEU A 585 5.28 -26.65 19.52
C LEU A 585 4.85 -27.73 20.52
N SER A 586 4.79 -29.01 20.12
CA SER A 586 4.53 -30.15 21.00
C SER A 586 5.78 -30.65 21.71
N ILE A 587 6.99 -30.25 21.27
CA ILE A 587 8.32 -30.65 21.79
C ILE A 587 8.60 -30.10 23.21
N ILE A 588 7.56 -29.80 23.99
CA ILE A 588 7.68 -29.33 25.37
C ILE A 588 7.58 -30.56 26.26
N ASP A 589 8.68 -30.85 26.97
CA ASP A 589 8.88 -31.87 28.01
C ASP A 589 7.62 -32.72 28.27
N HIS A 590 7.41 -33.69 27.38
CA HIS A 590 6.30 -34.62 27.46
C HIS A 590 6.84 -35.91 28.09
N PRO A 591 6.12 -36.54 29.04
CA PRO A 591 6.58 -37.76 29.71
C PRO A 591 6.81 -38.95 28.77
N SER A 592 6.38 -38.87 27.51
CA SER A 592 6.58 -39.91 26.49
C SER A 592 7.96 -39.88 25.80
N TRP A 593 8.88 -39.01 26.23
CA TRP A 593 10.22 -38.91 25.62
C TRP A 593 11.19 -40.04 26.01
N GLY A 594 10.74 -41.01 26.81
CA GLY A 594 11.52 -42.21 27.12
C GLY A 594 12.88 -41.92 27.75
N SER A 595 13.80 -42.86 27.62
CA SER A 595 15.18 -42.84 28.13
C SER A 595 16.16 -42.01 27.27
N VAL A 596 15.67 -41.05 26.49
CA VAL A 596 16.55 -40.21 25.65
C VAL A 596 17.43 -39.35 26.56
N THR A 597 18.75 -39.39 26.34
CA THR A 597 19.71 -38.65 27.17
C THR A 597 19.55 -37.14 26.99
N ASN A 598 19.87 -36.36 28.03
CA ASN A 598 19.75 -34.91 28.01
C ASN A 598 20.54 -34.24 26.87
N GLU A 599 21.64 -34.86 26.44
CA GLU A 599 22.49 -34.39 25.34
C GLU A 599 21.86 -34.62 23.97
N GLN A 600 21.30 -35.81 23.73
CA GLN A 600 20.54 -36.10 22.51
C GLN A 600 19.31 -35.19 22.42
N LEU A 601 18.64 -34.93 23.54
CA LEU A 601 17.56 -33.94 23.62
C LEU A 601 18.06 -32.55 23.27
N ALA A 602 19.25 -32.14 23.71
CA ALA A 602 19.80 -30.82 23.37
C ALA A 602 20.10 -30.69 21.87
N LEU A 603 20.72 -31.71 21.25
CA LEU A 603 21.01 -31.74 19.82
C LEU A 603 19.73 -31.75 18.97
N MET A 604 18.78 -32.63 19.29
CA MET A 604 17.48 -32.67 18.64
C MET A 604 16.75 -31.33 18.80
N ARG A 605 16.79 -30.71 19.99
CA ARG A 605 16.24 -29.36 20.23
C ARG A 605 16.92 -28.31 19.38
N MET A 606 18.23 -28.36 19.15
CA MET A 606 18.91 -27.38 18.30
C MET A 606 18.53 -27.51 16.82
N GLN A 607 18.58 -28.72 16.25
CA GLN A 607 18.23 -28.95 14.85
C GLN A 607 16.74 -28.67 14.58
N THR A 608 15.86 -29.20 15.43
CA THR A 608 14.41 -28.93 15.31
C THR A 608 14.09 -27.47 15.51
N ARG A 609 14.82 -26.74 16.37
CA ARG A 609 14.63 -25.30 16.57
C ARG A 609 14.97 -24.49 15.33
N GLN A 610 16.06 -24.81 14.63
CA GLN A 610 16.42 -24.08 13.41
C GLN A 610 15.40 -24.35 12.29
N MET A 611 15.04 -25.60 12.05
CA MET A 611 14.00 -25.95 11.06
C MET A 611 12.65 -25.32 11.39
N ARG A 612 12.25 -25.34 12.68
CA ARG A 612 11.05 -24.66 13.18
C ARG A 612 11.09 -23.16 12.91
N LEU A 613 12.25 -22.54 13.11
CA LEU A 613 12.41 -21.10 12.91
C LEU A 613 12.29 -20.74 11.42
N VAL A 614 12.94 -21.50 10.53
CA VAL A 614 12.83 -21.31 9.06
C VAL A 614 11.38 -21.49 8.60
N ARG A 615 10.69 -22.54 9.08
CA ARG A 615 9.26 -22.75 8.82
C ARG A 615 8.39 -21.62 9.39
N ALA A 616 8.68 -21.15 10.60
CA ALA A 616 7.98 -20.02 11.20
C ALA A 616 8.18 -18.71 10.41
N VAL A 617 9.36 -18.49 9.84
CA VAL A 617 9.66 -17.34 8.96
C VAL A 617 8.84 -17.42 7.68
N SER A 618 8.73 -18.60 7.05
CA SER A 618 7.99 -18.77 5.79
C SER A 618 6.47 -18.62 5.94
N LEU A 619 5.91 -18.92 7.13
CA LEU A 619 4.48 -18.68 7.43
C LEU A 619 4.11 -17.19 7.51
N GLY A 620 5.08 -16.33 7.80
CA GLY A 620 4.92 -14.88 7.79
C GLY A 620 3.99 -14.31 8.89
N PRO A 621 3.83 -12.97 8.91
CA PRO A 621 3.20 -12.27 10.03
C PRO A 621 1.68 -12.47 10.12
N TRP A 622 1.00 -12.62 8.98
CA TRP A 622 -0.46 -12.71 8.94
C TRP A 622 -0.99 -14.03 9.51
N PHE A 623 -0.22 -15.11 9.35
CA PHE A 623 -0.47 -16.39 9.99
C PHE A 623 -0.48 -16.24 11.51
N PHE A 624 0.59 -15.65 12.08
CA PHE A 624 0.68 -15.44 13.53
C PHE A 624 -0.46 -14.57 14.07
N ILE A 625 -0.86 -13.52 13.35
CA ILE A 625 -2.02 -12.70 13.75
C ILE A 625 -3.29 -13.53 13.82
N ALA A 626 -3.54 -14.39 12.82
CA ALA A 626 -4.73 -15.23 12.76
C ALA A 626 -4.74 -16.23 13.92
N VAL A 627 -3.63 -16.94 14.14
CA VAL A 627 -3.47 -17.91 15.24
C VAL A 627 -3.60 -17.23 16.61
N LEU A 628 -2.88 -16.12 16.85
CA LEU A 628 -2.95 -15.42 18.13
C LEU A 628 -4.37 -14.91 18.42
N ASN A 629 -5.09 -14.42 17.41
CA ASN A 629 -6.48 -14.01 17.58
C ASN A 629 -7.39 -15.21 17.88
N ALA A 630 -7.18 -16.36 17.23
CA ALA A 630 -7.89 -17.60 17.49
C ALA A 630 -7.67 -18.08 18.93
N LEU A 631 -6.40 -18.26 19.33
CA LEU A 631 -6.02 -18.73 20.67
C LEU A 631 -6.51 -17.81 21.78
N ARG A 632 -6.47 -16.49 21.55
CA ARG A 632 -7.07 -15.52 22.49
C ARG A 632 -8.58 -15.71 22.61
N LYS A 633 -9.30 -15.98 21.51
CA LYS A 633 -10.75 -16.25 21.57
C LYS A 633 -11.07 -17.60 22.22
N ALA A 634 -10.24 -18.61 22.02
CA ALA A 634 -10.29 -19.90 22.71
C ALA A 634 -9.95 -19.78 24.21
N GLY A 635 -9.24 -18.72 24.61
CA GLY A 635 -8.78 -18.54 25.99
C GLY A 635 -7.56 -19.40 26.34
N LYS A 636 -6.85 -19.94 25.34
CA LYS A 636 -5.61 -20.73 25.47
C LYS A 636 -4.40 -19.78 25.62
N THR A 637 -4.32 -19.07 26.75
CA THR A 637 -3.35 -17.98 26.97
C THR A 637 -1.90 -18.43 26.98
N GLY A 638 -1.59 -19.55 27.64
CA GLY A 638 -0.23 -20.13 27.63
C GLY A 638 0.23 -20.51 26.23
N LEU A 639 -0.65 -21.12 25.41
CA LEU A 639 -0.31 -21.44 24.02
C LEU A 639 -0.14 -20.17 23.18
N ALA A 640 -0.99 -19.14 23.38
CA ALA A 640 -0.85 -17.86 22.70
C ALA A 640 0.50 -17.18 23.02
N GLU A 641 0.96 -17.25 24.26
CA GLU A 641 2.27 -16.71 24.66
C GLU A 641 3.43 -17.47 24.00
N ARG A 642 3.36 -18.80 23.93
CA ARG A 642 4.37 -19.61 23.21
C ARG A 642 4.43 -19.25 21.72
N VAL A 643 3.28 -19.09 21.08
CA VAL A 643 3.20 -18.65 19.68
C VAL A 643 3.74 -17.23 19.52
N TRP A 644 3.46 -16.32 20.45
CA TRP A 644 4.01 -14.96 20.46
C TRP A 644 5.55 -14.96 20.52
N LEU A 645 6.13 -15.75 21.42
CA LEU A 645 7.58 -15.86 21.54
C LEU A 645 8.21 -16.43 20.27
N LEU A 646 7.61 -17.47 19.68
CA LEU A 646 8.05 -18.02 18.40
C LEU A 646 7.96 -16.96 17.28
N ALA A 647 6.85 -16.23 17.22
CA ALA A 647 6.65 -15.17 16.23
C ALA A 647 7.72 -14.07 16.33
N LYS A 648 8.12 -13.70 17.55
CA LYS A 648 9.20 -12.72 17.79
C LYS A 648 10.58 -13.26 17.44
N GLN A 649 10.83 -14.56 17.63
CA GLN A 649 12.05 -15.20 17.15
C GLN A 649 12.08 -15.24 15.62
N ALA A 650 10.98 -15.63 14.99
CA ALA A 650 10.84 -15.66 13.53
C ALA A 650 10.98 -14.26 12.92
N GLU A 651 10.40 -13.23 13.54
CA GLU A 651 10.62 -11.85 13.12
C GLU A 651 12.10 -11.47 13.14
N ARG A 652 12.82 -11.72 14.24
CA ARG A 652 14.26 -11.44 14.32
C ARG A 652 15.05 -12.21 13.25
N ALA A 653 14.74 -13.48 13.05
CA ALA A 653 15.38 -14.32 12.03
C ALA A 653 15.13 -13.82 10.61
N SER A 654 13.91 -13.35 10.34
CA SER A 654 13.53 -12.74 9.07
C SER A 654 14.30 -11.44 8.81
N LEU A 655 14.52 -10.63 9.85
CA LEU A 655 15.33 -9.40 9.77
C LEU A 655 16.82 -9.66 9.54
N THR A 656 17.36 -10.75 10.10
CA THR A 656 18.76 -11.16 9.89
C THR A 656 19.02 -11.84 8.54
N GLY A 657 18.01 -11.91 7.66
CA GLY A 657 18.16 -12.50 6.33
C GLY A 657 18.17 -14.02 6.32
N ALA A 658 17.32 -14.66 7.12
CA ALA A 658 17.16 -16.11 7.11
C ALA A 658 16.98 -16.66 5.68
N VAL A 659 17.72 -17.71 5.36
CA VAL A 659 17.64 -18.42 4.08
C VAL A 659 16.50 -19.43 4.15
N GLY A 660 15.68 -19.47 3.11
CA GLY A 660 14.59 -20.43 2.97
C GLY A 660 15.05 -21.86 2.74
N PHE A 661 14.10 -22.80 2.74
CA PHE A 661 14.36 -24.18 2.31
C PHE A 661 14.86 -24.24 0.85
N ASP A 662 14.42 -23.30 0.02
CA ASP A 662 14.78 -23.22 -1.40
C ASP A 662 16.09 -22.46 -1.65
N GLY A 663 16.84 -22.07 -0.61
CA GLY A 663 18.06 -21.27 -0.74
C GLY A 663 17.82 -19.76 -0.98
N ASP A 664 16.58 -19.37 -1.27
CA ASP A 664 16.21 -17.96 -1.45
C ASP A 664 16.22 -17.19 -0.13
N ARG A 665 16.75 -15.95 -0.17
CA ARG A 665 16.68 -15.02 0.95
C ARG A 665 15.22 -14.66 1.23
N MET A 666 14.74 -14.98 2.43
CA MET A 666 13.39 -14.66 2.83
C MET A 666 13.21 -13.14 2.94
N LYS A 667 12.10 -12.63 2.40
CA LYS A 667 11.76 -11.21 2.51
C LYS A 667 11.65 -10.82 3.99
N PRO A 668 12.38 -9.80 4.46
CA PRO A 668 12.32 -9.38 5.85
C PRO A 668 10.90 -8.88 6.18
N TRP A 669 10.38 -9.26 7.34
CA TRP A 669 9.06 -8.83 7.81
C TRP A 669 9.04 -8.55 9.30
N CYS A 670 8.16 -7.63 9.70
CA CYS A 670 7.85 -7.31 11.09
C CYS A 670 6.41 -7.73 11.45
N LEU A 671 6.17 -8.02 12.72
CA LEU A 671 4.84 -8.28 13.24
C LEU A 671 4.02 -6.99 13.22
N PRO A 672 2.85 -6.98 12.54
CA PRO A 672 1.99 -5.81 12.53
C PRO A 672 1.44 -5.48 13.92
N ILE A 673 1.09 -4.20 14.14
CA ILE A 673 0.54 -3.69 15.40
C ILE A 673 -0.68 -4.49 15.93
N GLN A 674 -1.39 -5.18 15.04
CA GLN A 674 -2.51 -6.04 15.40
C GLN A 674 -2.06 -7.22 16.28
N ALA A 675 -0.88 -7.81 16.06
CA ALA A 675 -0.36 -8.90 16.90
C ALA A 675 -0.12 -8.42 18.34
N TYR A 676 0.55 -7.28 18.50
CA TYR A 676 0.77 -6.61 19.78
C TYR A 676 -0.55 -6.27 20.48
N THR A 677 -1.52 -5.75 19.72
CA THR A 677 -2.86 -5.44 20.23
C THR A 677 -3.59 -6.70 20.72
N ILE A 678 -3.48 -7.82 20.00
CA ILE A 678 -4.09 -9.10 20.39
C ILE A 678 -3.48 -9.61 21.69
N MET A 679 -2.15 -9.55 21.84
CA MET A 679 -1.46 -10.00 23.05
C MET A 679 -1.78 -9.12 24.27
N LEU A 680 -1.79 -7.79 24.13
CA LEU A 680 -2.25 -6.90 25.21
C LEU A 680 -3.71 -7.18 25.59
N GLN A 681 -4.57 -7.48 24.61
CA GLN A 681 -5.94 -7.88 24.89
C GLN A 681 -6.04 -9.25 25.58
N CYS A 682 -5.15 -10.18 25.27
CA CYS A 682 -5.03 -11.49 25.90
C CYS A 682 -4.67 -11.32 27.38
N TYR A 683 -3.55 -10.66 27.69
CA TYR A 683 -3.12 -10.39 29.05
C TYR A 683 -4.10 -9.53 29.83
N GLY A 684 -4.69 -8.51 29.19
CA GLY A 684 -5.74 -7.69 29.80
C GLY A 684 -7.06 -8.43 30.04
N ALA A 685 -7.30 -9.59 29.42
CA ALA A 685 -8.43 -10.46 29.75
C ALA A 685 -8.13 -11.31 30.98
N GLU A 686 -6.95 -11.93 31.05
CA GLU A 686 -6.53 -12.73 32.22
C GLU A 686 -6.33 -11.88 33.47
N ALA A 687 -5.70 -10.72 33.35
CA ALA A 687 -5.54 -9.78 34.46
C ALA A 687 -6.90 -9.38 35.07
N ARG A 688 -7.95 -9.29 34.26
CA ARG A 688 -9.31 -9.01 34.74
C ARG A 688 -9.97 -10.21 35.41
N ARG A 689 -9.72 -11.43 34.93
CA ARG A 689 -10.16 -12.64 35.63
C ARG A 689 -9.58 -12.66 37.04
N GLY A 690 -8.30 -12.30 37.20
CA GLY A 690 -7.67 -12.05 38.49
C GLY A 690 -8.55 -11.15 39.38
N LEU A 691 -8.85 -9.93 38.92
CA LEU A 691 -9.66 -8.97 39.68
C LEU A 691 -11.10 -9.44 39.98
N GLU A 692 -11.69 -10.27 39.13
CA GLU A 692 -13.07 -10.77 39.23
C GLU A 692 -13.20 -12.01 40.15
N LEU A 693 -12.10 -12.73 40.44
CA LEU A 693 -12.08 -13.98 41.22
C LEU A 693 -12.47 -13.85 42.71
N ARG A 694 -13.15 -12.77 43.10
CA ARG A 694 -13.50 -12.51 44.51
C ARG A 694 -14.41 -13.57 45.15
N CYS A 695 -15.11 -14.49 44.44
CA CYS A 695 -16.04 -15.40 45.14
C CYS A 695 -16.31 -16.85 44.65
N THR A 696 -16.05 -17.34 43.42
CA THR A 696 -16.83 -18.56 43.00
C THR A 696 -16.19 -19.65 42.14
N SER A 697 -14.92 -19.61 41.72
CA SER A 697 -14.40 -20.68 40.83
C SER A 697 -13.38 -21.57 41.53
N ARG A 698 -13.72 -22.87 41.69
CA ARG A 698 -12.71 -23.91 41.93
C ARG A 698 -11.71 -23.86 40.75
N PRO A 699 -10.39 -23.86 41.01
CA PRO A 699 -9.42 -23.99 39.93
C PRO A 699 -9.72 -25.29 39.17
N ARG A 700 -9.86 -25.21 37.85
CA ARG A 700 -9.76 -26.42 37.03
C ARG A 700 -8.32 -26.87 37.14
N THR A 701 -8.11 -28.04 37.74
CA THR A 701 -6.83 -28.74 37.71
C THR A 701 -6.57 -29.09 36.26
N ASN A 702 -5.76 -28.28 35.60
CA ASN A 702 -5.03 -28.75 34.43
C ASN A 702 -3.76 -29.35 35.00
N ASP A 703 -3.56 -30.65 34.80
CA ASP A 703 -2.46 -31.42 35.39
C ASP A 703 -1.07 -31.04 34.81
N TRP A 704 -1.03 -30.05 33.93
CA TRP A 704 0.20 -29.54 33.36
C TRP A 704 0.92 -28.57 34.31
N ALA A 705 2.10 -28.97 34.78
CA ALA A 705 3.07 -28.10 35.45
C ALA A 705 4.38 -28.07 34.64
N PRO A 706 5.00 -26.90 34.42
CA PRO A 706 6.28 -26.84 33.72
C PRO A 706 7.38 -27.50 34.56
N MET A 707 8.11 -28.47 34.00
CA MET A 707 9.18 -29.23 34.68
C MET A 707 10.53 -28.49 34.76
N VAL A 708 10.55 -27.16 34.65
CA VAL A 708 11.82 -26.43 34.55
C VAL A 708 12.44 -26.20 35.94
N GLY A 709 13.55 -26.89 36.20
CA GLY A 709 14.49 -26.56 37.27
C GLY A 709 15.20 -25.24 36.98
N GLY A 710 14.65 -24.12 37.47
CA GLY A 710 15.36 -22.83 37.50
C GLY A 710 14.51 -21.58 37.33
N ASN A 711 15.02 -20.46 37.88
CA ASN A 711 14.43 -19.11 37.95
C ASN A 711 14.10 -18.42 36.60
N LYS A 712 14.14 -19.11 35.46
CA LYS A 712 14.02 -18.52 34.10
C LYS A 712 12.59 -18.50 33.54
N VAL A 713 11.58 -19.04 34.23
CA VAL A 713 10.20 -19.08 33.73
C VAL A 713 9.56 -17.69 33.70
N ARG A 714 9.14 -17.24 32.51
CA ARG A 714 8.45 -15.95 32.28
C ARG A 714 6.96 -16.16 31.99
N GLY A 715 6.15 -15.12 32.17
CA GLY A 715 4.79 -15.10 31.66
C GLY A 715 3.78 -15.99 32.39
N TRP A 716 2.83 -16.56 31.64
CA TRP A 716 1.77 -17.44 32.14
C TRP A 716 2.32 -18.67 32.88
N ALA A 717 3.42 -19.25 32.41
CA ALA A 717 4.04 -20.40 33.08
C ALA A 717 4.50 -20.05 34.51
N ARG A 718 4.94 -18.80 34.75
CA ARG A 718 5.28 -18.31 36.10
C ARG A 718 4.04 -18.23 36.99
N TYR A 719 2.88 -17.89 36.42
CA TYR A 719 1.62 -17.88 37.17
C TYR A 719 1.20 -19.29 37.58
N VAL A 720 1.30 -20.27 36.67
CA VAL A 720 1.00 -21.67 36.98
C VAL A 720 1.88 -22.18 38.13
N LEU A 721 3.19 -21.89 38.09
CA LEU A 721 4.09 -22.22 39.19
C LEU A 721 3.72 -21.52 40.51
N ALA A 722 3.45 -20.20 40.46
CA ALA A 722 3.06 -19.44 41.64
C ALA A 722 1.71 -19.94 42.22
N GLN A 723 0.80 -20.36 41.36
CA GLN A 723 -0.48 -20.96 41.75
C GLN A 723 -0.27 -22.29 42.47
N ASN A 724 0.60 -23.16 41.95
CA ASN A 724 0.91 -24.45 42.58
C ASN A 724 1.59 -24.25 43.95
N VAL A 725 2.52 -23.30 44.06
CA VAL A 725 3.18 -22.96 45.34
C VAL A 725 2.18 -22.40 46.34
N ALA A 726 1.27 -21.52 45.91
CA ALA A 726 0.29 -20.93 46.81
C ALA A 726 -0.82 -21.90 47.22
N ALA A 727 -1.20 -22.84 46.34
CA ALA A 727 -2.15 -23.90 46.66
C ALA A 727 -1.64 -24.84 47.77
N ARG A 728 -0.32 -25.01 47.88
CA ARG A 728 0.31 -25.79 48.95
C ARG A 728 0.36 -25.06 50.30
N LYS A 729 0.21 -23.73 50.32
CA LYS A 729 0.19 -22.95 51.56
C LYS A 729 -1.24 -22.88 52.10
N HIS A 730 -1.46 -23.36 53.33
CA HIS A 730 -2.76 -23.32 54.02
C HIS A 730 -3.18 -21.89 54.41
N SER A 731 -3.50 -21.05 53.42
CA SER A 731 -4.09 -19.73 53.64
C SER A 731 -5.61 -19.79 53.54
N SER A 732 -6.30 -18.91 54.26
CA SER A 732 -7.76 -18.77 54.11
C SER A 732 -8.13 -18.55 52.65
N ARG A 733 -9.21 -19.19 52.19
CA ARG A 733 -9.64 -19.18 50.78
C ARG A 733 -9.74 -17.77 50.20
N ARG A 734 -10.20 -16.81 51.01
CA ARG A 734 -10.33 -15.39 50.62
C ARG A 734 -8.97 -14.72 50.44
N THR A 735 -8.04 -14.93 51.38
CA THR A 735 -6.68 -14.38 51.29
C THR A 735 -5.91 -15.00 50.14
N LEU A 736 -6.03 -16.32 49.94
CA LEU A 736 -5.45 -17.03 48.80
C LEU A 736 -6.00 -16.50 47.47
N ALA A 737 -7.32 -16.28 47.36
CA ALA A 737 -7.92 -15.71 46.16
C ALA A 737 -7.43 -14.28 45.87
N LEU A 738 -7.28 -13.43 46.90
CA LEU A 738 -6.73 -12.08 46.76
C LEU A 738 -5.25 -12.12 46.36
N LEU A 739 -4.43 -12.95 47.00
CA LEU A 739 -3.02 -13.13 46.66
C LEU A 739 -2.86 -13.64 45.23
N MET A 740 -3.64 -14.65 44.82
CA MET A 740 -3.66 -15.18 43.46
C MET A 740 -4.13 -14.16 42.44
N SER A 741 -5.16 -13.37 42.76
CA SER A 741 -5.62 -12.29 41.88
C SER A 741 -4.55 -11.23 41.65
N ALA A 742 -3.87 -10.81 42.71
CA ALA A 742 -2.81 -9.80 42.66
C ALA A 742 -1.58 -10.33 41.92
N THR A 743 -1.23 -11.60 42.15
CA THR A 743 -0.10 -12.29 41.51
C THR A 743 -0.35 -12.43 40.01
N LEU A 744 -1.53 -12.94 39.61
CA LEU A 744 -1.94 -13.03 38.21
C LEU A 744 -1.89 -11.64 37.54
N TYR A 745 -2.46 -10.63 38.19
CA TYR A 745 -2.45 -9.27 37.67
C TYR A 745 -1.02 -8.76 37.44
N ARG A 746 -0.12 -8.90 38.42
CA ARG A 746 1.28 -8.45 38.33
C ARG A 746 2.06 -9.19 37.23
N ILE A 747 1.90 -10.50 37.11
CA ILE A 747 2.56 -11.31 36.07
C ILE A 747 2.07 -10.89 34.69
N MET A 748 0.74 -10.77 34.50
CA MET A 748 0.17 -10.31 33.23
C MET A 748 0.59 -8.87 32.91
N TYR A 749 0.62 -7.98 33.92
CA TYR A 749 1.09 -6.60 33.77
C TYR A 749 2.52 -6.55 33.22
N ASN A 750 3.43 -7.32 33.81
CA ASN A 750 4.82 -7.42 33.35
C ASN A 750 4.93 -7.99 31.93
N ALA A 751 4.13 -9.00 31.59
CA ALA A 751 4.08 -9.54 30.24
C ALA A 751 3.60 -8.49 29.21
N GLY A 752 2.63 -7.65 29.58
CA GLY A 752 2.22 -6.52 28.74
C GLY A 752 3.29 -5.45 28.58
N MET A 753 4.07 -5.15 29.63
CA MET A 753 5.22 -4.24 29.52
C MET A 753 6.27 -4.80 28.57
N ALA A 754 6.51 -6.12 28.56
CA ALA A 754 7.42 -6.75 27.62
C ALA A 754 6.92 -6.61 26.16
N VAL A 755 5.61 -6.75 25.92
CA VAL A 755 5.02 -6.51 24.59
C VAL A 755 5.21 -5.05 24.16
N TRP A 756 5.04 -4.09 25.07
CA TRP A 756 5.27 -2.67 24.81
C TRP A 756 6.74 -2.36 24.51
N ASN A 757 7.67 -2.81 25.36
CA ASN A 757 9.09 -2.57 25.17
C ASN A 757 9.58 -3.16 23.85
N SER A 758 9.10 -4.36 23.48
CA SER A 758 9.41 -4.97 22.19
C SER A 758 8.83 -4.23 20.98
N LEU A 759 7.83 -3.38 21.18
CA LEU A 759 7.34 -2.46 20.15
C LEU A 759 8.25 -1.23 20.05
N SER A 760 8.67 -0.67 21.20
CA SER A 760 9.60 0.46 21.26
C SER A 760 10.96 0.11 20.67
N GLU A 761 11.53 -1.06 20.97
CA GLU A 761 12.80 -1.55 20.41
C GLU A 761 12.79 -1.59 18.87
N LEU A 762 11.63 -1.84 18.25
CA LEU A 762 11.50 -1.84 16.79
C LEU A 762 11.40 -0.43 16.18
N GLN A 763 11.03 0.59 16.97
CA GLN A 763 10.98 1.97 16.48
C GLN A 763 12.39 2.54 16.27
N ASP A 764 13.39 1.95 16.92
CA ASP A 764 14.80 2.33 16.83
C ASP A 764 15.55 1.65 15.67
N VAL A 765 14.94 0.65 15.03
CA VAL A 765 15.53 -0.04 13.86
C VAL A 765 15.53 0.89 12.64
N ASP A 766 16.60 0.84 11.84
CA ASP A 766 16.79 1.67 10.65
C ASP A 766 15.56 1.68 9.74
N LYS A 767 14.93 2.87 9.65
CA LYS A 767 13.72 3.14 8.84
C LYS A 767 13.91 2.86 7.34
N ALA A 768 15.15 2.71 6.88
CA ALA A 768 15.47 2.48 5.49
C ALA A 768 14.99 1.11 4.98
N THR A 769 14.92 0.09 5.85
CA THR A 769 14.62 -1.29 5.42
C THR A 769 13.15 -1.68 5.59
N LEU A 770 12.51 -1.24 6.68
CA LEU A 770 11.12 -1.59 6.99
C LEU A 770 10.39 -0.45 7.70
N ASN A 771 9.08 -0.36 7.46
CA ASN A 771 8.19 0.52 8.21
C ASN A 771 7.87 -0.12 9.57
N PRO A 772 8.37 0.41 10.70
CA PRO A 772 8.08 -0.17 12.00
C PRO A 772 6.59 -0.08 12.34
N PRO A 773 6.03 -1.07 13.06
CA PRO A 773 4.63 -1.06 13.45
C PRO A 773 4.30 0.16 14.31
N ARG A 774 3.45 1.05 13.80
CA ARG A 774 3.01 2.24 14.52
C ARG A 774 1.82 1.93 15.44
N PRO A 775 1.86 2.31 16.73
CA PRO A 775 0.71 2.24 17.64
C PRO A 775 -0.54 2.91 17.07
N ASP A 776 -1.67 2.17 17.04
CA ASP A 776 -2.97 2.68 16.62
C ASP A 776 -3.93 2.88 17.81
N ALA A 777 -5.11 3.47 17.55
CA ALA A 777 -6.11 3.69 18.60
C ALA A 777 -6.60 2.39 19.27
N ARG A 778 -6.53 1.23 18.60
CA ARG A 778 -6.93 -0.07 19.16
C ARG A 778 -5.88 -0.61 20.12
N PHE A 779 -4.61 -0.45 19.77
CA PHE A 779 -3.47 -0.76 20.61
C PHE A 779 -3.50 0.07 21.90
N PHE A 780 -3.63 1.41 21.79
CA PHE A 780 -3.75 2.27 22.96
C PHE A 780 -4.97 1.92 23.80
N ASN A 781 -6.12 1.61 23.19
CA ASN A 781 -7.27 1.13 23.94
C ASN A 781 -7.01 -0.19 24.69
N ALA A 782 -6.24 -1.11 24.11
CA ALA A 782 -5.83 -2.33 24.80
C ALA A 782 -4.87 -2.01 25.96
N ALA A 783 -3.88 -1.15 25.73
CA ALA A 783 -2.93 -0.69 26.74
C ALA A 783 -3.64 0.03 27.89
N LEU A 784 -4.48 1.03 27.62
CA LEU A 784 -5.25 1.77 28.64
C LEU A 784 -6.24 0.88 29.41
N LYS A 785 -6.73 -0.20 28.80
CA LYS A 785 -7.57 -1.19 29.46
C LYS A 785 -6.76 -2.08 30.41
N MET A 786 -5.53 -2.39 30.04
CA MET A 786 -4.61 -3.21 30.82
C MET A 786 -3.96 -2.42 31.96
N PHE A 787 -3.31 -1.30 31.64
CA PHE A 787 -2.49 -0.51 32.57
C PHE A 787 -3.26 0.59 33.31
N GLY A 788 -4.44 0.98 32.82
CA GLY A 788 -5.28 1.99 33.47
C GLY A 788 -6.18 1.44 34.59
N ARG A 789 -6.09 0.15 34.93
CA ARG A 789 -6.76 -0.45 36.08
C ARG A 789 -5.72 -0.72 37.17
N GLN A 790 -6.16 -0.76 38.42
CA GLN A 790 -5.31 -1.14 39.55
C GLN A 790 -6.10 -2.15 40.42
N PRO A 791 -5.44 -3.00 41.22
CA PRO A 791 -6.10 -4.03 42.04
C PRO A 791 -7.19 -3.54 43.01
N ARG A 792 -7.23 -2.23 43.30
CA ARG A 792 -8.25 -1.57 44.15
C ARG A 792 -9.29 -0.76 43.39
N ASN A 793 -9.14 -0.61 42.07
CA ASN A 793 -10.08 0.17 41.28
C ASN A 793 -11.32 -0.69 40.95
N PHE A 794 -12.47 -0.26 41.47
CA PHE A 794 -13.77 -0.85 41.15
C PHE A 794 -14.03 -0.85 39.63
N GLN A 795 -14.98 -1.68 39.20
CA GLN A 795 -15.42 -1.70 37.81
C GLN A 795 -15.83 -0.29 37.37
N ARG A 796 -15.20 0.22 36.31
CA ARG A 796 -15.52 1.53 35.73
C ARG A 796 -17.01 1.56 35.37
N SER A 797 -17.77 2.50 35.96
CA SER A 797 -19.17 2.69 35.62
C SER A 797 -19.30 2.95 34.11
N SER A 798 -20.22 2.22 33.47
CA SER A 798 -20.41 2.29 32.02
C SER A 798 -21.18 3.54 31.56
N ARG A 799 -21.84 4.25 32.47
CA ARG A 799 -22.76 5.36 32.18
C ARG A 799 -22.34 6.61 32.95
N THR A 800 -21.33 7.30 32.44
CA THR A 800 -20.91 8.60 32.96
C THR A 800 -20.92 9.60 31.82
N THR A 801 -21.45 10.80 32.07
CA THR A 801 -21.56 11.87 31.06
C THR A 801 -20.23 12.58 30.86
N PRO A 802 -20.01 13.28 29.73
CA PRO A 802 -18.84 14.14 29.57
C PRO A 802 -18.71 15.19 30.68
N ALA A 803 -19.83 15.74 31.18
CA ALA A 803 -19.87 16.69 32.28
C ALA A 803 -19.32 16.10 33.59
N HIS A 804 -19.65 14.84 33.91
CA HIS A 804 -19.11 14.15 35.08
C HIS A 804 -17.57 14.11 35.08
N TRP A 805 -16.95 13.76 33.95
CA TRP A 805 -15.49 13.69 33.87
C TRP A 805 -14.81 15.05 33.82
N ARG A 806 -15.47 16.07 33.23
CA ARG A 806 -15.02 17.46 33.34
C ARG A 806 -15.00 17.91 34.80
N ARG A 807 -16.10 17.71 35.54
CA ARG A 807 -16.16 18.03 36.99
C ARG A 807 -15.09 17.29 37.78
N LYS A 808 -14.86 16.00 37.51
CA LYS A 808 -13.82 15.21 38.20
C LYS A 808 -12.41 15.74 37.95
N VAL A 809 -12.14 16.21 36.73
CA VAL A 809 -10.88 16.86 36.38
C VAL A 809 -10.74 18.19 37.14
N THR A 810 -11.77 19.03 37.11
CA THR A 810 -11.78 20.32 37.82
C THR A 810 -11.54 20.14 39.31
N LEU A 811 -12.24 19.19 39.95
CA LEU A 811 -12.03 18.87 41.37
C LEU A 811 -10.61 18.38 41.65
N GLY A 812 -10.05 17.54 40.76
CA GLY A 812 -8.67 17.12 40.87
C GLY A 812 -7.70 18.31 40.81
N ASN A 813 -7.89 19.23 39.86
CA ASN A 813 -7.09 20.45 39.74
C ASN A 813 -7.20 21.32 40.99
N VAL A 814 -8.41 21.55 41.51
CA VAL A 814 -8.63 22.33 42.75
C VAL A 814 -7.92 21.68 43.95
N GLN A 815 -8.04 20.35 44.11
CA GLN A 815 -7.35 19.63 45.17
C GLN A 815 -5.83 19.72 45.06
N PHE A 816 -5.29 19.59 43.85
CA PHE A 816 -3.85 19.72 43.61
C PHE A 816 -3.36 21.15 43.87
N SER A 817 -4.09 22.17 43.40
CA SER A 817 -3.74 23.58 43.62
C SER A 817 -3.80 23.97 45.10
N ARG A 818 -4.77 23.45 45.86
CA ARG A 818 -4.92 23.77 47.29
C ARG A 818 -3.97 22.99 48.20
N LEU A 819 -3.78 21.71 47.93
CA LEU A 819 -3.13 20.78 48.87
C LEU A 819 -1.82 20.18 48.32
N GLY A 820 -1.47 20.41 47.06
CA GLY A 820 -0.36 19.73 46.39
C GLY A 820 -0.55 18.21 46.22
N VAL A 821 -1.72 17.67 46.61
CA VAL A 821 -1.97 16.23 46.66
C VAL A 821 -2.18 15.68 45.25
N ARG A 822 -1.32 14.75 44.86
CA ARG A 822 -1.45 13.99 43.60
C ARG A 822 -2.46 12.85 43.76
N PRO A 823 -3.17 12.46 42.68
CA PRO A 823 -4.11 11.35 42.72
C PRO A 823 -3.43 10.03 43.12
N ARG A 824 -3.95 9.36 44.17
CA ARG A 824 -3.39 8.10 44.74
C ARG A 824 -3.24 6.97 43.72
N ASN A 825 -4.09 6.92 42.70
CA ASN A 825 -4.15 5.83 41.72
C ASN A 825 -3.28 6.07 40.48
N TRP A 826 -2.22 6.86 40.64
CA TRP A 826 -1.27 7.14 39.58
C TRP A 826 -0.36 5.94 39.27
N ASN A 827 0.11 5.85 38.03
CA ASN A 827 1.03 4.81 37.56
C ASN A 827 2.06 5.40 36.59
N PRO A 828 3.38 5.28 36.84
CA PRO A 828 4.42 5.83 35.96
C PRO A 828 4.38 5.25 34.54
N PHE A 829 4.01 3.98 34.38
CA PHE A 829 3.89 3.37 33.06
C PHE A 829 2.72 3.95 32.27
N LEU A 830 1.61 4.30 32.94
CA LEU A 830 0.47 4.95 32.31
C LEU A 830 0.85 6.36 31.79
N LYS A 831 1.74 7.08 32.49
CA LYS A 831 2.34 8.34 32.01
C LYS A 831 3.15 8.14 30.74
N ARG A 832 3.97 7.07 30.65
CA ARG A 832 4.72 6.72 29.43
C ARG A 832 3.77 6.48 28.25
N ILE A 833 2.71 5.69 28.45
CA ILE A 833 1.70 5.42 27.41
C ILE A 833 1.05 6.71 26.93
N VAL A 834 0.62 7.57 27.85
CA VAL A 834 -0.03 8.84 27.51
C VAL A 834 0.91 9.81 26.80
N LYS A 835 2.20 9.83 27.16
CA LYS A 835 3.22 10.59 26.44
C LYS A 835 3.38 10.14 24.99
N GLU A 836 3.41 8.83 24.76
CA GLU A 836 3.50 8.28 23.40
C GLU A 836 2.20 8.50 22.60
N MET A 837 1.04 8.37 23.25
CA MET A 837 -0.25 8.75 22.65
C MET A 837 -0.24 10.19 22.15
N HIS A 838 0.22 11.11 23.00
CA HIS A 838 0.32 12.53 22.69
C HIS A 838 1.29 12.78 21.54
N ALA A 839 2.49 12.19 21.59
CA ALA A 839 3.50 12.30 20.52
C ALA A 839 2.97 11.81 19.16
N LEU A 840 2.05 10.85 19.13
CA LEU A 840 1.42 10.36 17.91
C LEU A 840 0.12 11.09 17.51
N GLY A 841 -0.25 12.16 18.23
CA GLY A 841 -1.43 12.99 17.96
C GLY A 841 -2.75 12.42 18.47
N PHE A 842 -2.74 11.48 19.43
CA PHE A 842 -3.95 10.95 20.06
C PHE A 842 -4.31 11.70 21.34
N LYS A 843 -5.61 11.98 21.54
CA LYS A 843 -6.12 12.61 22.76
C LYS A 843 -6.09 11.66 23.95
N VAL A 844 -5.84 12.20 25.15
CA VAL A 844 -6.06 11.44 26.39
C VAL A 844 -7.57 11.28 26.65
N PRO A 845 -8.08 10.05 26.83
CA PRO A 845 -9.50 9.84 27.11
C PRO A 845 -9.96 10.61 28.35
N PRO A 846 -11.14 11.28 28.31
CA PRO A 846 -11.60 12.18 29.38
C PRO A 846 -11.56 11.56 30.79
N GLY A 847 -11.91 10.28 30.90
CA GLY A 847 -11.93 9.54 32.14
C GLY A 847 -10.56 9.16 32.70
N LEU A 848 -9.47 9.47 32.01
CA LEU A 848 -8.10 9.30 32.53
C LEU A 848 -7.43 10.63 32.85
N ARG A 849 -7.94 11.76 32.34
CA ARG A 849 -7.27 13.06 32.48
C ARG A 849 -7.07 13.48 33.95
N HIS A 850 -8.02 13.17 34.83
CA HIS A 850 -7.92 13.43 36.28
C HIS A 850 -6.76 12.71 36.98
N LEU A 851 -6.17 11.66 36.39
CA LEU A 851 -5.01 10.95 36.95
C LEU A 851 -3.68 11.68 36.69
N PHE A 852 -3.68 12.69 35.82
CA PHE A 852 -2.50 13.42 35.39
C PHE A 852 -2.43 14.86 35.92
N VAL A 853 -3.38 15.23 36.77
CA VAL A 853 -3.38 16.53 37.45
C VAL A 853 -2.08 16.70 38.23
N GLY A 854 -1.44 17.86 38.05
CA GLY A 854 -0.21 18.23 38.74
C GLY A 854 1.08 17.58 38.21
N GLN A 855 1.02 16.88 37.07
CA GLN A 855 2.19 16.25 36.45
C GLN A 855 2.43 16.62 34.99
N TRP A 856 1.43 17.18 34.31
CA TRP A 856 1.50 17.48 32.89
C TRP A 856 1.13 18.96 32.66
N PRO A 857 2.09 19.83 32.31
CA PRO A 857 1.88 21.29 32.23
C PRO A 857 1.03 21.71 31.03
N TYR A 858 0.98 20.91 29.95
CA TYR A 858 0.10 21.13 28.79
C TYR A 858 -1.34 20.72 29.07
N GLY A 859 -1.94 21.38 30.06
CA GLY A 859 -3.26 21.10 30.57
C GLY A 859 -4.29 20.98 29.46
N PHE A 860 -4.91 19.82 29.34
CA PHE A 860 -6.24 19.59 28.76
C PHE A 860 -6.54 20.16 27.37
N GLU A 861 -5.57 20.75 26.65
CA GLU A 861 -5.80 21.37 25.35
C GLU A 861 -6.55 20.37 24.49
N ASP A 862 -7.78 20.72 24.14
CA ASP A 862 -8.60 19.93 23.25
C ASP A 862 -8.02 20.11 21.85
N HIS A 863 -6.84 19.52 21.62
CA HIS A 863 -6.19 19.39 20.33
C HIS A 863 -7.24 18.98 19.32
N ARG A 864 -7.28 19.57 18.12
CA ARG A 864 -8.26 19.16 17.12
C ARG A 864 -8.15 17.64 16.95
N HIS A 865 -9.30 16.97 17.07
CA HIS A 865 -9.37 15.51 16.99
C HIS A 865 -8.71 15.10 15.69
N ARG A 866 -7.74 14.16 15.67
CA ARG A 866 -7.22 13.59 14.41
C ARG A 866 -8.39 12.93 13.65
N PRO A 867 -8.94 13.49 12.55
CA PRO A 867 -9.78 12.79 11.60
C PRO A 867 -9.09 11.50 11.20
N GLU A 868 -9.71 10.41 11.63
CA GLU A 868 -9.43 9.11 11.04
C GLU A 868 -10.00 9.16 9.63
N LEU A 869 -9.16 8.95 8.60
CA LEU A 869 -9.62 8.75 7.23
C LEU A 869 -10.72 7.69 7.23
N ASN A 870 -11.86 8.03 6.65
CA ASN A 870 -13.01 7.14 6.65
C ASN A 870 -12.87 6.11 5.51
N GLU A 871 -12.03 5.12 5.74
CA GLU A 871 -11.81 3.95 4.85
C GLU A 871 -12.91 2.88 4.97
N GLN A 872 -14.10 3.25 5.47
CA GLN A 872 -15.17 2.27 5.63
C GLN A 872 -15.65 1.79 4.26
N PRO A 873 -15.83 0.46 4.07
CA PRO A 873 -16.39 -0.07 2.84
C PRO A 873 -17.76 0.53 2.52
N PHE A 874 -18.14 0.54 1.24
CA PHE A 874 -19.35 1.21 0.75
C PHE A 874 -20.62 0.76 1.48
N ALA A 875 -20.83 -0.55 1.59
CA ALA A 875 -21.99 -1.15 2.26
C ALA A 875 -22.00 -0.97 3.79
N PHE A 876 -20.94 -0.42 4.40
CA PHE A 876 -20.97 -0.17 5.84
C PHE A 876 -21.88 1.04 6.13
N PRO A 877 -22.76 0.95 7.15
CA PRO A 877 -23.70 2.01 7.46
C PRO A 877 -22.94 3.28 7.83
N LYS A 878 -23.51 4.44 7.46
CA LYS A 878 -22.96 5.75 7.84
C LYS A 878 -22.69 5.77 9.35
N LEU A 879 -21.54 6.35 9.72
CA LEU A 879 -21.09 6.43 11.10
C LEU A 879 -22.11 7.18 11.96
N ARG A 880 -22.88 6.44 12.77
CA ARG A 880 -23.62 7.05 13.87
C ARG A 880 -22.63 7.68 14.85
N ARG A 881 -23.01 8.80 15.49
CA ARG A 881 -22.24 9.40 16.58
C ARG A 881 -21.86 8.31 17.58
N SER A 882 -20.55 8.09 17.76
CA SER A 882 -20.08 7.00 18.62
C SER A 882 -20.51 7.28 20.06
N PRO A 883 -20.99 6.29 20.82
CA PRO A 883 -21.32 6.51 22.21
C PRO A 883 -20.09 7.02 22.96
N PHE A 884 -20.29 7.97 23.87
CA PHE A 884 -19.22 8.50 24.70
C PHE A 884 -18.53 7.37 25.47
N ARG A 885 -17.22 7.24 25.28
CA ARG A 885 -16.38 6.24 25.96
C ARG A 885 -15.30 6.96 26.75
N PRO A 886 -15.49 7.20 28.05
CA PRO A 886 -14.60 8.07 28.81
C PRO A 886 -13.17 7.53 28.92
N HIS A 887 -12.97 6.22 28.84
CA HIS A 887 -11.66 5.60 29.02
C HIS A 887 -11.11 4.91 27.78
N ALA A 888 -11.61 5.26 26.60
CA ALA A 888 -11.15 4.68 25.34
C ALA A 888 -11.16 5.73 24.25
N LEU A 889 -10.13 5.70 23.41
CA LEU A 889 -10.10 6.37 22.12
C LEU A 889 -11.25 5.87 21.25
N ARG A 890 -11.76 6.78 20.41
CA ARG A 890 -12.62 6.39 19.29
C ARG A 890 -11.82 5.41 18.40
N THR A 891 -12.52 4.41 17.90
CA THR A 891 -11.94 3.44 16.96
C THR A 891 -12.95 3.23 15.85
N LEU A 892 -12.53 3.42 14.61
CA LEU A 892 -13.32 3.03 13.46
C LEU A 892 -13.16 1.54 13.15
N LYS A 893 -14.28 0.88 12.85
CA LYS A 893 -14.28 -0.50 12.41
C LYS A 893 -14.03 -0.53 10.90
N THR A 894 -12.76 -0.68 10.54
CA THR A 894 -12.30 -0.86 9.15
C THR A 894 -12.38 -2.31 8.67
N ARG A 895 -12.49 -3.28 9.60
CA ARG A 895 -12.53 -4.71 9.28
C ARG A 895 -13.69 -5.43 9.98
N GLY A 896 -14.33 -6.37 9.29
CA GLY A 896 -15.44 -7.16 9.84
C GLY A 896 -16.80 -6.50 9.59
N LEU A 897 -17.89 -7.28 9.42
CA LEU A 897 -19.22 -6.71 9.21
C LEU A 897 -19.68 -5.84 10.38
N PRO A 898 -20.33 -4.69 10.13
CA PRO A 898 -20.90 -3.81 11.14
C PRO A 898 -22.19 -4.37 11.78
N VAL A 899 -22.29 -5.69 11.97
CA VAL A 899 -23.45 -6.30 12.62
C VAL A 899 -23.45 -5.98 14.11
N ARG A 900 -24.53 -5.36 14.59
CA ARG A 900 -24.75 -5.15 16.02
C ARG A 900 -24.82 -6.52 16.71
N ARG A 901 -23.98 -6.71 17.73
CA ARG A 901 -24.01 -7.92 18.57
C ARG A 901 -25.29 -8.06 19.41
N THR A 902 -26.29 -7.20 19.25
CA THR A 902 -27.55 -7.25 20.03
C THR A 902 -28.30 -8.56 19.81
N VAL A 903 -28.43 -8.99 18.56
CA VAL A 903 -29.03 -10.29 18.19
C VAL A 903 -28.30 -11.45 18.89
N TRP A 904 -26.97 -11.39 18.91
CA TRP A 904 -26.13 -12.41 19.56
C TRP A 904 -26.08 -12.31 21.08
N ARG A 905 -26.26 -11.13 21.66
CA ARG A 905 -26.39 -10.99 23.11
C ARG A 905 -27.72 -11.54 23.58
N ALA A 906 -28.79 -11.42 22.79
CA ALA A 906 -30.07 -12.06 23.07
C ALA A 906 -29.92 -13.59 22.96
N LEU A 907 -29.43 -14.09 21.82
CA LEU A 907 -29.19 -15.53 21.61
C LEU A 907 -28.19 -16.11 22.61
N GLY A 908 -27.10 -15.42 22.90
CA GLY A 908 -26.07 -15.84 23.84
C GLY A 908 -26.49 -15.77 25.30
N ARG A 909 -27.39 -14.84 25.68
CA ARG A 909 -28.05 -14.88 27.00
C ARG A 909 -28.99 -16.08 27.09
N ARG A 910 -29.78 -16.33 26.04
CA ARG A 910 -30.66 -17.51 25.95
C ARG A 910 -29.87 -18.81 26.00
N TYR A 911 -28.74 -18.89 25.30
CA TYR A 911 -27.83 -20.04 25.29
C TYR A 911 -27.15 -20.24 26.64
N ARG A 912 -26.58 -19.18 27.26
CA ARG A 912 -26.01 -19.28 28.62
C ARG A 912 -27.05 -19.68 29.64
N TRP A 913 -28.28 -19.16 29.54
CA TRP A 913 -29.38 -19.55 30.40
C TRP A 913 -29.74 -21.03 30.20
N LYS A 914 -29.91 -21.50 28.96
CA LYS A 914 -30.14 -22.93 28.63
C LYS A 914 -29.00 -23.83 29.12
N HIS A 915 -27.75 -23.43 28.94
CA HIS A 915 -26.59 -24.23 29.35
C HIS A 915 -26.41 -24.25 30.87
N ARG A 916 -26.74 -23.15 31.57
CA ARG A 916 -26.78 -23.09 33.03
C ARG A 916 -27.92 -23.93 33.59
N ARG A 917 -29.08 -23.94 32.91
CA ARG A 917 -30.22 -24.81 33.23
C ARG A 917 -29.88 -26.29 33.01
N ARG A 918 -29.26 -26.66 31.88
CA ARG A 918 -28.77 -28.04 31.63
C ARG A 918 -27.75 -28.49 32.67
N ARG A 919 -26.77 -27.64 33.03
CA ARG A 919 -25.82 -27.96 34.12
C ARG A 919 -26.52 -28.08 35.47
N LYS A 920 -27.52 -27.25 35.76
CA LYS A 920 -28.33 -27.41 36.98
C LYS A 920 -29.14 -28.71 36.97
N LEU A 921 -29.66 -29.14 35.82
CA LEU A 921 -30.38 -30.41 35.69
C LEU A 921 -29.42 -31.62 35.82
N GLN A 922 -28.27 -31.58 35.15
CA GLN A 922 -27.24 -32.63 35.26
C GLN A 922 -26.61 -32.73 36.65
N ASN A 923 -26.47 -31.60 37.35
CA ASN A 923 -25.93 -31.58 38.72
C ASN A 923 -27.02 -31.69 39.80
N GLY A 924 -28.29 -31.51 39.45
CA GLY A 924 -29.43 -31.43 40.37
C GLY A 924 -30.06 -32.79 40.68
N GLY A 925 -29.85 -33.81 39.86
CA GLY A 925 -30.33 -35.18 40.12
C GLY A 925 -29.59 -35.93 41.24
N LYS A 926 -28.82 -35.24 42.10
CA LYS A 926 -28.08 -35.84 43.23
C LYS A 926 -28.45 -35.27 44.60
N TYR A 927 -29.43 -34.36 44.69
CA TYR A 927 -29.77 -33.71 45.96
C TYR A 927 -31.22 -33.94 46.47
N ASP A 928 -32.08 -34.65 45.73
CA ASP A 928 -33.47 -34.91 46.16
C ASP A 928 -33.69 -36.35 46.70
N LYS A 929 -32.70 -36.95 47.39
CA LYS A 929 -32.84 -38.27 48.05
C LYS A 929 -32.46 -38.29 49.54
N CYS A 930 -32.57 -37.14 50.21
CA CYS A 930 -32.51 -37.06 51.68
C CYS A 930 -33.54 -36.03 52.17
N ILE A 931 -34.82 -36.41 52.12
CA ILE A 931 -35.85 -36.04 53.10
C ILE A 931 -36.64 -37.31 53.37
#